data_AF-A0A6L6CDF1-F1
#
_entry.id   AF-A0A6L6CDF1-F1
#
_cell.length_a   1.000
_cell.length_b   1.000
_cell.length_c   1.000
_cell.angle_alpha   90.00
_cell.angle_beta   90.00
_cell.angle_gamma   90.00
#
_symmetry.space_group_name_H-M   'P 1'
#
loop_
_entity.id
_entity.type
_entity.pdbx_description
1 polymer ?
#
loop_
_entity_poly.entity_id
_entity_poly.type
_entity_poly.pdbx_seq_one_letter_code
_entity_poly.pdbx_strand_id
1 'polypeptide(L)'
;MRSRSPLRRTTRLAAITAVVLAGIVSSCGGGGSVPLSAKKIDTGLAPKSNGFAFANFGAGATAEVFNASDLYTMFGDRACASGKEENCSPTAQAAAWAQMVNDARQSGHCEGLVVQASARFDTKQTPPTVQLPNEGEVTHGIMRAFATQFLPEVQDTTNAWAKKSLVEILNELHKSFESGGTQYTLGVYTPTGGHAVLPYALEFPSKDLAVIKVYDSNWPGMERYVVIDLKTDEWFFSFSSTNPQDDECAWTGKAGDLDITPISARTAGTCPFCGDGTKVTKSVLLIRSTSSDWSVTTKSGTYSPSSTETVSDVESKAVRTATCDTVVKIPEFVLSTDETDFELTLPDTASAYVSNGNSVVRIVTTGKKKRTPITFTENSISLNDNSTSIQVAVDDVIAQVDTNSSQITIENNALSIAVEGASTPVIVNEANPQVVVTDNGTSTPTIEKSTDLVTVVAPVVAELIPEAVKPGLSAAEVRSLSNTAYVEAVAAVPTTPVTAPPVTTTTTTTTTTIKKSEMTIAAGASGSTDSSTSPAVTPGSSTTSSSSPASPGSSSPSTSVSTPSSSTTSSTSTSSTTTTTAALNCVFVLNGYGAQGFNCNNGTQRGWRGYLTRFPGDTYYFNFGPDTGYQYGDYTVNYNVESVPAGFTASGRYTGGGGCHPYGCP
;
A
#
# COMPACT_ATOMS: atom_id res chain seq x y z
N MET A 1 -62.90 -5.27 -68.08
CA MET A 1 -63.70 -5.30 -66.84
C MET A 1 -62.76 -5.30 -65.64
N ARG A 2 -63.06 -4.45 -64.65
CA ARG A 2 -62.41 -4.26 -63.32
C ARG A 2 -62.23 -5.60 -62.57
N SER A 3 -61.41 -5.80 -61.53
CA SER A 3 -60.34 -5.11 -60.79
C SER A 3 -60.10 -5.99 -59.55
N ARG A 4 -58.85 -6.20 -59.10
CA ARG A 4 -58.35 -5.79 -57.75
C ARG A 4 -56.95 -6.36 -57.47
N SER A 5 -56.18 -5.52 -56.79
CA SER A 5 -54.72 -5.44 -56.58
C SER A 5 -54.14 -6.46 -55.59
N PRO A 6 -52.79 -6.58 -55.45
CA PRO A 6 -52.06 -5.72 -54.48
C PRO A 6 -50.64 -5.22 -54.89
N LEU A 7 -50.22 -4.16 -54.19
CA LEU A 7 -48.89 -3.48 -54.11
C LEU A 7 -48.09 -4.07 -52.91
N ARG A 8 -46.78 -3.93 -52.67
CA ARG A 8 -45.63 -3.21 -53.28
C ARG A 8 -44.32 -3.75 -52.65
N ARG A 9 -43.22 -3.76 -53.41
CA ARG A 9 -41.83 -3.60 -52.94
C ARG A 9 -41.15 -2.62 -53.90
N THR A 10 -40.40 -1.65 -53.41
CA THR A 10 -39.61 -0.76 -54.27
C THR A 10 -38.26 -0.43 -53.65
N THR A 11 -37.23 -0.86 -54.36
CA THR A 11 -35.83 -0.41 -54.33
C THR A 11 -35.66 0.75 -55.32
N ARG A 12 -34.70 1.66 -55.11
CA ARG A 12 -33.92 2.31 -56.18
C ARG A 12 -32.76 3.15 -55.60
N LEU A 13 -31.67 3.18 -56.35
CA LEU A 13 -30.38 3.83 -56.08
C LEU A 13 -30.00 4.77 -57.25
N ALA A 14 -29.09 5.71 -56.98
CA ALA A 14 -28.24 6.54 -57.88
C ALA A 14 -28.89 7.77 -58.56
N ALA A 15 -28.26 8.94 -58.77
CA ALA A 15 -26.97 9.56 -58.36
C ALA A 15 -26.93 11.04 -58.88
N ILE A 16 -25.89 11.81 -58.49
CA ILE A 16 -25.24 12.99 -59.16
C ILE A 16 -25.22 14.34 -58.38
N THR A 17 -24.03 14.64 -57.81
CA THR A 17 -23.16 15.87 -57.77
C THR A 17 -23.76 17.29 -57.96
N ALA A 18 -23.32 18.42 -57.35
CA ALA A 18 -22.06 18.89 -56.73
C ALA A 18 -22.28 20.21 -55.93
N VAL A 19 -21.35 20.58 -55.01
CA VAL A 19 -20.66 21.89 -54.85
C VAL A 19 -20.10 22.07 -53.41
N VAL A 20 -18.86 22.54 -53.36
CA VAL A 20 -17.92 22.74 -52.25
C VAL A 20 -18.32 23.88 -51.30
N LEU A 21 -18.11 23.69 -49.99
CA LEU A 21 -17.66 24.76 -49.09
C LEU A 21 -16.95 24.16 -47.86
N ALA A 22 -15.71 24.63 -47.66
CA ALA A 22 -14.88 24.33 -46.51
C ALA A 22 -15.51 24.88 -45.22
N GLY A 23 -15.52 24.07 -44.17
CA GLY A 23 -15.84 24.46 -42.81
C GLY A 23 -15.03 23.58 -41.87
N ILE A 24 -13.96 24.15 -41.33
CA ILE A 24 -13.20 23.61 -40.22
C ILE A 24 -14.19 23.50 -39.05
N VAL A 25 -14.66 22.29 -38.74
CA VAL A 25 -15.38 22.04 -37.50
C VAL A 25 -14.33 21.76 -36.45
N SER A 26 -13.92 22.85 -35.80
CA SER A 26 -13.37 22.80 -34.45
C SER A 26 -14.34 22.01 -33.58
N SER A 27 -13.98 20.79 -33.22
CA SER A 27 -14.65 20.02 -32.18
C SER A 27 -14.34 20.68 -30.83
N CYS A 28 -15.00 21.80 -30.55
CA CYS A 28 -15.19 22.27 -29.19
C CYS A 28 -16.17 21.29 -28.52
N GLY A 29 -15.63 20.25 -27.88
CA GLY A 29 -16.37 19.46 -26.92
C GLY A 29 -16.72 20.33 -25.73
N GLY A 30 -17.89 20.96 -25.76
CA GLY A 30 -18.45 21.67 -24.62
C GLY A 30 -18.79 20.67 -23.52
N GLY A 31 -17.89 20.50 -22.56
CA GLY A 31 -18.20 19.88 -21.28
C GLY A 31 -19.18 20.77 -20.53
N GLY A 32 -20.47 20.40 -20.54
CA GLY A 32 -21.46 21.06 -19.69
C GLY A 32 -21.12 20.76 -18.24
N SER A 33 -20.98 21.81 -17.41
CA SER A 33 -20.83 21.66 -15.97
C SER A 33 -22.06 20.94 -15.38
N VAL A 34 -21.82 19.89 -14.60
CA VAL A 34 -22.89 19.16 -13.91
C VAL A 34 -23.47 20.09 -12.82
N PRO A 35 -24.79 20.31 -12.78
CA PRO A 35 -25.38 21.17 -11.76
C PRO A 35 -25.33 20.50 -10.38
N LEU A 36 -25.13 21.29 -9.32
CA LEU A 36 -25.24 20.83 -7.95
C LEU A 36 -26.70 20.49 -7.63
N SER A 37 -26.97 19.23 -7.29
CA SER A 37 -28.28 18.73 -6.86
C SER A 37 -28.28 18.26 -5.39
N ALA A 38 -27.09 18.05 -4.82
CA ALA A 38 -26.90 17.68 -3.43
C ALA A 38 -27.55 18.67 -2.46
N LYS A 39 -28.08 18.13 -1.36
CA LYS A 39 -28.70 18.88 -0.25
C LYS A 39 -28.14 18.40 1.08
N LYS A 40 -28.42 19.17 2.14
CA LYS A 40 -28.08 18.76 3.51
C LYS A 40 -28.66 17.39 3.81
N ILE A 41 -27.82 16.47 4.28
CA ILE A 41 -28.20 15.09 4.62
C ILE A 41 -27.20 14.54 5.65
N ASP A 42 -27.65 13.63 6.50
CA ASP A 42 -26.84 12.99 7.55
C ASP A 42 -27.23 11.51 7.63
N THR A 43 -26.24 10.64 7.64
CA THR A 43 -26.43 9.18 7.78
C THR A 43 -26.75 8.76 9.23
N GLY A 44 -26.43 9.61 10.21
CA GLY A 44 -26.53 9.33 11.64
C GLY A 44 -25.27 8.68 12.23
N LEU A 45 -24.19 8.54 11.47
CA LEU A 45 -22.89 8.10 12.00
C LEU A 45 -22.37 9.15 12.98
N ALA A 46 -22.07 8.73 14.21
CA ALA A 46 -21.45 9.57 15.23
C ALA A 46 -20.00 9.13 15.45
N PRO A 47 -18.98 9.95 15.11
CA PRO A 47 -17.56 9.59 15.31
C PRO A 47 -17.21 9.11 16.73
N LYS A 48 -17.85 9.68 17.76
CA LYS A 48 -17.67 9.30 19.18
C LYS A 48 -18.22 7.93 19.56
N SER A 49 -19.00 7.28 18.70
CA SER A 49 -19.63 5.98 18.98
C SER A 49 -19.36 4.95 17.90
N ASN A 50 -19.26 5.38 16.65
CA ASN A 50 -19.12 4.54 15.47
C ASN A 50 -17.69 4.52 14.89
N GLY A 51 -16.83 5.45 15.30
CA GLY A 51 -15.39 5.41 15.01
C GLY A 51 -14.61 4.62 16.08
N PHE A 52 -13.36 4.27 15.77
CA PHE A 52 -12.44 3.71 16.77
C PHE A 52 -12.05 4.75 17.82
N ALA A 53 -11.81 4.31 19.06
CA ALA A 53 -11.39 5.17 20.17
C ALA A 53 -9.90 5.53 20.15
N PHE A 54 -9.09 4.79 19.41
CA PHE A 54 -7.66 5.02 19.27
C PHE A 54 -7.35 5.68 17.92
N ALA A 55 -6.28 6.46 17.89
CA ALA A 55 -5.86 7.14 16.68
C ALA A 55 -5.21 6.17 15.69
N ASN A 56 -5.26 6.54 14.41
CA ASN A 56 -4.45 5.93 13.38
C ASN A 56 -2.98 5.84 13.81
N PHE A 57 -2.37 4.70 13.49
CA PHE A 57 -1.11 4.25 14.05
C PHE A 57 -0.24 3.63 12.95
N GLY A 58 1.06 3.91 12.98
CA GLY A 58 2.04 3.24 12.13
C GLY A 58 2.26 1.79 12.54
N ALA A 59 2.89 1.00 11.67
CA ALA A 59 3.05 -0.44 11.90
C ALA A 59 3.77 -0.80 13.21
N GLY A 60 4.75 0.01 13.64
CA GLY A 60 5.51 -0.22 14.87
C GLY A 60 4.74 -0.02 16.18
N ALA A 61 3.49 0.45 16.12
CA ALA A 61 2.64 0.62 17.31
C ALA A 61 1.97 -0.69 17.77
N THR A 62 2.09 -1.77 16.98
CA THR A 62 1.56 -3.09 17.31
C THR A 62 2.55 -4.18 16.88
N ALA A 63 2.51 -5.32 17.56
CA ALA A 63 3.27 -6.51 17.13
C ALA A 63 2.59 -7.24 15.96
N GLU A 64 1.32 -6.94 15.69
CA GLU A 64 0.55 -7.60 14.65
C GLU A 64 1.06 -7.22 13.25
N VAL A 65 1.00 -8.18 12.34
CA VAL A 65 1.36 -8.03 10.92
C VAL A 65 0.28 -8.66 10.05
N PHE A 66 0.13 -8.14 8.83
CA PHE A 66 -0.74 -8.76 7.84
C PHE A 66 -0.12 -10.11 7.46
N ASN A 67 -0.77 -11.21 7.84
CA ASN A 67 -0.16 -12.54 7.87
C ASN A 67 -0.87 -13.55 6.97
N ALA A 68 -0.43 -14.82 7.01
CA ALA A 68 -1.01 -15.90 6.23
C ALA A 68 -2.51 -16.14 6.51
N SER A 69 -2.94 -15.97 7.77
CA SER A 69 -4.36 -16.06 8.16
C SER A 69 -5.18 -14.94 7.54
N ASP A 70 -4.61 -13.73 7.43
CA ASP A 70 -5.28 -12.61 6.77
C ASP A 70 -5.44 -12.85 5.26
N LEU A 71 -4.39 -13.35 4.60
CA LEU A 71 -4.43 -13.76 3.20
C LEU A 71 -5.52 -14.81 2.96
N TYR A 72 -5.56 -15.85 3.79
CA TYR A 72 -6.59 -16.89 3.71
C TYR A 72 -7.98 -16.32 3.97
N THR A 73 -8.15 -15.46 4.95
CA THR A 73 -9.44 -14.82 5.25
C THR A 73 -9.95 -14.00 4.06
N MET A 74 -9.05 -13.35 3.31
CA MET A 74 -9.41 -12.54 2.15
C MET A 74 -9.66 -13.36 0.89
N PHE A 75 -8.85 -14.39 0.63
CA PHE A 75 -8.79 -15.04 -0.68
C PHE A 75 -9.00 -16.56 -0.66
N GLY A 76 -9.17 -17.16 0.52
CA GLY A 76 -9.36 -18.58 0.74
C GLY A 76 -8.15 -19.42 0.36
N ASP A 77 -8.40 -20.68 -0.04
CA ASP A 77 -7.38 -21.67 -0.40
C ASP A 77 -6.40 -21.20 -1.48
N ARG A 78 -6.81 -20.25 -2.31
CA ARG A 78 -6.01 -19.74 -3.43
C ARG A 78 -4.79 -18.93 -2.98
N ALA A 79 -4.78 -18.46 -1.74
CA ALA A 79 -3.60 -17.83 -1.16
C ALA A 79 -2.57 -18.84 -0.64
N CYS A 80 -2.90 -20.13 -0.58
CA CYS A 80 -2.09 -21.16 0.07
C CYS A 80 -1.50 -22.13 -0.96
N ALA A 81 -0.19 -22.39 -0.89
CA ALA A 81 0.53 -23.29 -1.81
C ALA A 81 -0.02 -24.74 -1.84
N SER A 82 -0.68 -25.18 -0.76
CA SER A 82 -1.27 -26.52 -0.65
C SER A 82 -2.79 -26.56 -0.87
N GLY A 83 -3.44 -25.40 -1.06
CA GLY A 83 -4.89 -25.28 -1.19
C GLY A 83 -5.69 -25.80 0.01
N LYS A 84 -5.14 -25.74 1.22
CA LYS A 84 -5.79 -26.19 2.47
C LYS A 84 -5.75 -25.14 3.57
N GLU A 85 -6.85 -25.07 4.33
CA GLU A 85 -7.05 -24.19 5.49
C GLU A 85 -6.07 -24.43 6.65
N GLU A 86 -5.95 -25.69 7.10
CA GLU A 86 -5.09 -26.01 8.25
C GLU A 86 -3.62 -25.77 7.88
N ASN A 87 -3.01 -24.77 8.52
CA ASN A 87 -1.62 -24.37 8.31
C ASN A 87 -1.33 -23.83 6.90
N CYS A 88 -2.17 -22.91 6.42
CA CYS A 88 -1.96 -22.18 5.17
C CYS A 88 -0.52 -21.62 5.10
N SER A 89 0.30 -22.20 4.22
CA SER A 89 1.58 -21.65 3.81
C SER A 89 1.31 -20.82 2.56
N PRO A 90 1.50 -19.49 2.60
CA PRO A 90 1.21 -18.66 1.44
C PRO A 90 1.97 -19.12 0.20
N THR A 91 1.37 -18.97 -0.97
CA THR A 91 2.14 -19.04 -2.23
C THR A 91 3.23 -17.96 -2.20
N ALA A 92 4.29 -18.13 -2.98
CA ALA A 92 5.37 -17.14 -3.04
C ALA A 92 4.85 -15.76 -3.46
N GLN A 93 3.93 -15.73 -4.44
CA GLN A 93 3.31 -14.50 -4.91
C GLN A 93 2.38 -13.86 -3.88
N ALA A 94 1.58 -14.67 -3.16
CA ALA A 94 0.73 -14.18 -2.07
C ALA A 94 1.56 -13.58 -0.91
N ALA A 95 2.67 -14.24 -0.56
CA ALA A 95 3.61 -13.74 0.44
C ALA A 95 4.22 -12.40 0.03
N ALA A 96 4.69 -12.27 -1.22
CA ALA A 96 5.24 -11.03 -1.75
C ALA A 96 4.19 -9.89 -1.79
N TRP A 97 2.93 -10.20 -2.11
CA TRP A 97 1.84 -9.23 -2.02
C TRP A 97 1.59 -8.80 -0.56
N ALA A 98 1.62 -9.72 0.40
CA ALA A 98 1.55 -9.39 1.83
C ALA A 98 2.73 -8.51 2.29
N GLN A 99 3.94 -8.71 1.75
CA GLN A 99 5.07 -7.83 2.02
C GLN A 99 4.79 -6.39 1.55
N MET A 100 4.22 -6.22 0.35
CA MET A 100 3.79 -4.90 -0.15
C MET A 100 2.78 -4.25 0.80
N VAL A 101 1.76 -4.98 1.25
CA VAL A 101 0.75 -4.49 2.20
C VAL A 101 1.39 -4.08 3.53
N ASN A 102 2.28 -4.92 4.07
CA ASN A 102 2.99 -4.63 5.31
C ASN A 102 3.95 -3.44 5.17
N ASP A 103 4.57 -3.23 4.01
CA ASP A 103 5.41 -2.07 3.77
C ASP A 103 4.57 -0.78 3.61
N ALA A 104 3.44 -0.84 2.92
CA ALA A 104 2.57 0.32 2.71
C ALA A 104 1.97 0.86 4.01
N ARG A 105 1.63 -0.03 4.96
CA ARG A 105 1.01 0.37 6.24
C ARG A 105 1.99 0.93 7.26
N GLN A 106 3.30 0.99 6.97
CA GLN A 106 4.32 1.46 7.92
C GLN A 106 3.98 2.86 8.48
N SER A 107 3.41 3.72 7.64
CA SER A 107 3.05 5.10 7.99
C SER A 107 1.63 5.25 8.55
N GLY A 108 0.79 4.21 8.54
CA GLY A 108 -0.58 4.29 9.01
C GLY A 108 -1.54 3.29 8.37
N HIS A 109 -2.73 3.17 8.98
CA HIS A 109 -3.83 2.32 8.54
C HIS A 109 -5.11 3.13 8.22
N CYS A 110 -4.99 4.41 7.86
CA CYS A 110 -6.13 5.33 7.68
C CYS A 110 -7.27 4.68 6.87
N GLU A 111 -6.94 4.12 5.70
CA GLU A 111 -7.89 3.45 4.81
C GLU A 111 -8.60 2.28 5.51
N GLY A 112 -7.84 1.40 6.15
CA GLY A 112 -8.39 0.24 6.86
C GLY A 112 -9.32 0.63 8.01
N LEU A 113 -8.99 1.69 8.74
CA LEU A 113 -9.79 2.21 9.85
C LEU A 113 -11.14 2.75 9.36
N VAL A 114 -11.14 3.53 8.28
CA VAL A 114 -12.39 4.12 7.75
C VAL A 114 -13.27 3.07 7.08
N VAL A 115 -12.70 2.10 6.37
CA VAL A 115 -13.44 0.98 5.78
C VAL A 115 -14.07 0.10 6.86
N GLN A 116 -13.32 -0.26 7.91
CA GLN A 116 -13.88 -1.04 9.02
C GLN A 116 -14.96 -0.26 9.78
N ALA A 117 -14.76 1.03 10.05
CA ALA A 117 -15.76 1.86 10.72
C ALA A 117 -17.06 1.94 9.91
N SER A 118 -16.96 2.14 8.59
CA SER A 118 -18.09 2.12 7.64
C SER A 118 -18.84 0.78 7.70
N ALA A 119 -18.14 -0.34 7.46
CA ALA A 119 -18.76 -1.65 7.41
C ALA A 119 -19.49 -1.99 8.73
N ARG A 120 -18.89 -1.65 9.87
CA ARG A 120 -19.49 -1.87 11.20
C ARG A 120 -20.70 -0.97 11.45
N PHE A 121 -20.66 0.29 11.01
CA PHE A 121 -21.78 1.22 11.13
C PHE A 121 -22.98 0.74 10.30
N ASP A 122 -22.75 0.44 9.02
CA ASP A 122 -23.79 0.02 8.08
C ASP A 122 -24.45 -1.30 8.52
N THR A 123 -23.66 -2.23 9.08
CA THR A 123 -24.16 -3.52 9.59
C THR A 123 -24.53 -3.51 11.08
N LYS A 124 -24.45 -2.35 11.75
CA LYS A 124 -24.83 -2.14 13.16
C LYS A 124 -24.20 -3.16 14.13
N GLN A 125 -22.92 -3.45 13.95
CA GLN A 125 -22.25 -4.49 14.73
C GLN A 125 -22.10 -4.14 16.21
N THR A 126 -22.14 -5.17 17.06
CA THR A 126 -21.92 -5.08 18.51
C THR A 126 -20.67 -5.87 18.91
N PRO A 127 -19.82 -5.35 19.83
CA PRO A 127 -19.93 -4.04 20.48
C PRO A 127 -19.71 -2.88 19.49
N PRO A 128 -20.14 -1.64 19.82
CA PRO A 128 -19.85 -0.46 19.00
C PRO A 128 -18.35 -0.30 18.72
N THR A 129 -17.99 0.23 17.55
CA THR A 129 -16.59 0.39 17.11
C THR A 129 -15.71 1.10 18.14
N VAL A 130 -16.25 2.08 18.86
CA VAL A 130 -15.50 2.83 19.88
C VAL A 130 -15.02 1.96 21.05
N GLN A 131 -15.65 0.81 21.28
CA GLN A 131 -15.28 -0.12 22.36
C GLN A 131 -14.23 -1.15 21.93
N LEU A 132 -13.86 -1.18 20.65
CA LEU A 132 -12.89 -2.14 20.14
C LEU A 132 -11.46 -1.69 20.48
N PRO A 133 -10.66 -2.56 21.11
CA PRO A 133 -9.24 -2.30 21.33
C PRO A 133 -8.43 -2.48 20.04
N ASN A 134 -7.26 -1.84 19.96
CA ASN A 134 -6.31 -2.03 18.86
C ASN A 134 -5.44 -3.28 19.11
N GLU A 135 -6.05 -4.46 19.02
CA GLU A 135 -5.34 -5.74 19.18
C GLU A 135 -6.04 -6.88 18.43
N GLY A 136 -5.30 -7.97 18.17
CA GLY A 136 -5.82 -9.22 17.62
C GLY A 136 -6.67 -9.02 16.37
N GLU A 137 -7.84 -9.66 16.32
CA GLU A 137 -8.73 -9.62 15.16
C GLU A 137 -9.25 -8.23 14.78
N VAL A 138 -9.26 -7.27 15.71
CA VAL A 138 -9.62 -5.88 15.36
C VAL A 138 -8.52 -5.29 14.49
N THR A 139 -7.26 -5.43 14.93
CA THR A 139 -6.10 -4.95 14.17
C THR A 139 -5.96 -5.70 12.85
N HIS A 140 -6.11 -7.02 12.83
CA HIS A 140 -6.10 -7.81 11.61
C HIS A 140 -7.24 -7.42 10.66
N GLY A 141 -8.45 -7.18 11.16
CA GLY A 141 -9.58 -6.67 10.37
C GLY A 141 -9.28 -5.31 9.72
N ILE A 142 -8.60 -4.41 10.44
CA ILE A 142 -8.11 -3.13 9.91
C ILE A 142 -7.07 -3.36 8.82
N MET A 143 -6.12 -4.28 9.02
CA MET A 143 -5.10 -4.60 8.01
C MET A 143 -5.70 -5.21 6.74
N ARG A 144 -6.66 -6.15 6.88
CA ARG A 144 -7.40 -6.71 5.74
C ARG A 144 -8.15 -5.63 4.98
N ALA A 145 -8.83 -4.73 5.68
CA ALA A 145 -9.51 -3.60 5.07
C ALA A 145 -8.53 -2.64 4.37
N PHE A 146 -7.38 -2.34 4.97
CA PHE A 146 -6.33 -1.54 4.36
C PHE A 146 -5.79 -2.20 3.08
N ALA A 147 -5.58 -3.52 3.10
CA ALA A 147 -5.07 -4.28 1.98
C ALA A 147 -5.97 -4.21 0.73
N THR A 148 -7.29 -4.03 0.93
CA THR A 148 -8.23 -3.93 -0.21
C THR A 148 -7.95 -2.75 -1.16
N GLN A 149 -7.22 -1.72 -0.72
CA GLN A 149 -6.91 -0.57 -1.58
C GLN A 149 -5.99 -0.95 -2.76
N PHE A 150 -5.25 -2.06 -2.66
CA PHE A 150 -4.35 -2.54 -3.71
C PHE A 150 -5.03 -3.48 -4.70
N LEU A 151 -6.34 -3.72 -4.54
CA LEU A 151 -7.10 -4.53 -5.49
C LEU A 151 -7.36 -3.73 -6.77
N PRO A 152 -7.19 -4.32 -7.96
CA PRO A 152 -7.35 -3.61 -9.24
C PRO A 152 -8.71 -2.92 -9.38
N GLU A 153 -9.80 -3.58 -8.97
CA GLU A 153 -11.16 -3.03 -9.06
C GLU A 153 -11.35 -1.80 -8.16
N VAL A 154 -10.68 -1.80 -7.00
CA VAL A 154 -10.68 -0.67 -6.09
C VAL A 154 -9.91 0.47 -6.72
N GLN A 155 -8.70 0.23 -7.24
CA GLN A 155 -7.92 1.24 -7.94
C GLN A 155 -8.63 1.83 -9.16
N ASP A 156 -9.30 1.01 -9.97
CA ASP A 156 -10.05 1.47 -11.14
C ASP A 156 -11.18 2.41 -10.75
N THR A 157 -11.97 2.04 -9.73
CA THR A 157 -13.08 2.87 -9.28
C THR A 157 -12.60 4.14 -8.59
N THR A 158 -11.56 4.08 -7.76
CA THR A 158 -10.90 5.25 -7.16
C THR A 158 -10.40 6.21 -8.23
N ASN A 159 -9.64 5.72 -9.22
CA ASN A 159 -9.10 6.54 -10.30
C ASN A 159 -10.20 7.15 -11.19
N ALA A 160 -11.29 6.42 -11.42
CA ALA A 160 -12.45 6.96 -12.14
C ALA A 160 -13.13 8.10 -11.36
N TRP A 161 -13.21 8.00 -10.03
CA TRP A 161 -13.74 9.06 -9.17
C TRP A 161 -12.80 10.25 -9.01
N ALA A 162 -11.48 10.04 -8.98
CA ALA A 162 -10.50 11.12 -8.96
C ALA A 162 -10.62 12.05 -10.17
N LYS A 163 -11.09 11.53 -11.32
CA LYS A 163 -11.33 12.31 -12.56
C LYS A 163 -12.63 13.11 -12.54
N LYS A 164 -13.46 12.99 -11.49
CA LYS A 164 -14.73 13.70 -11.36
C LYS A 164 -14.55 15.10 -10.80
N SER A 165 -15.49 15.98 -11.14
CA SER A 165 -15.58 17.30 -10.51
C SER A 165 -16.02 17.19 -9.04
N LEU A 166 -15.69 18.20 -8.23
CA LEU A 166 -16.11 18.27 -6.83
C LEU A 166 -17.65 18.23 -6.70
N VAL A 167 -18.37 18.83 -7.66
CA VAL A 167 -19.85 18.81 -7.71
C VAL A 167 -20.39 17.40 -7.99
N GLU A 168 -19.79 16.65 -8.90
CA GLU A 168 -20.18 15.26 -9.14
C GLU A 168 -19.98 14.39 -7.89
N ILE A 169 -18.87 14.59 -7.18
CA ILE A 169 -18.59 13.89 -5.92
C ILE A 169 -19.63 14.24 -4.84
N LEU A 170 -19.94 15.51 -4.65
CA LEU A 170 -20.98 15.95 -3.70
C LEU A 170 -22.35 15.35 -4.03
N ASN A 171 -22.72 15.31 -5.32
CA ASN A 171 -23.97 14.73 -5.78
C ASN A 171 -24.05 13.22 -5.52
N GLU A 172 -22.96 12.47 -5.74
CA GLU A 172 -22.95 11.03 -5.46
C GLU A 172 -22.96 10.75 -3.96
N LEU A 173 -22.20 11.49 -3.15
CA LEU A 173 -22.24 11.37 -1.69
C LEU A 173 -23.66 11.60 -1.17
N HIS A 174 -24.33 12.67 -1.62
CA HIS A 174 -25.72 12.95 -1.26
C HIS A 174 -26.63 11.76 -1.55
N LYS A 175 -26.58 11.23 -2.78
CA LYS A 175 -27.37 10.08 -3.21
C LYS A 175 -27.06 8.84 -2.38
N SER A 176 -25.79 8.58 -2.07
CA SER A 176 -25.39 7.42 -1.27
C SER A 176 -25.93 7.47 0.16
N PHE A 177 -25.99 8.68 0.75
CA PHE A 177 -26.46 8.90 2.11
C PHE A 177 -27.98 8.80 2.27
N GLU A 178 -28.76 8.82 1.18
CA GLU A 178 -30.23 8.60 1.23
C GLU A 178 -30.59 7.24 1.83
N SER A 179 -29.68 6.26 1.75
CA SER A 179 -29.81 4.95 2.38
C SER A 179 -29.61 4.95 3.91
N GLY A 180 -29.05 6.02 4.47
CA GLY A 180 -28.61 6.10 5.87
C GLY A 180 -27.30 5.36 6.16
N GLY A 181 -26.61 4.82 5.16
CA GLY A 181 -25.30 4.16 5.29
C GLY A 181 -24.15 4.98 4.72
N THR A 182 -22.92 4.49 4.92
CA THR A 182 -21.67 5.12 4.49
C THR A 182 -21.00 4.30 3.39
N GLN A 183 -21.41 4.52 2.14
CA GLN A 183 -21.04 3.65 1.01
C GLN A 183 -19.69 3.96 0.35
N TYR A 184 -18.99 4.98 0.83
CA TYR A 184 -17.73 5.46 0.25
C TYR A 184 -16.73 5.82 1.35
N THR A 185 -15.44 5.55 1.10
CA THR A 185 -14.34 6.29 1.73
C THR A 185 -14.02 7.52 0.89
N LEU A 186 -13.42 8.54 1.50
CA LEU A 186 -13.01 9.77 0.80
C LEU A 186 -11.50 9.98 0.99
N GLY A 187 -10.79 10.06 -0.13
CA GLY A 187 -9.36 10.38 -0.18
C GLY A 187 -9.14 11.88 -0.36
N VAL A 188 -8.23 12.47 0.41
CA VAL A 188 -7.73 13.84 0.21
C VAL A 188 -6.22 13.80 0.01
N TYR A 189 -5.73 14.50 -1.01
CA TYR A 189 -4.34 14.41 -1.45
C TYR A 189 -3.73 15.80 -1.63
N THR A 190 -2.43 15.87 -1.38
CA THR A 190 -1.54 16.96 -1.75
C THR A 190 -0.38 16.36 -2.55
N PRO A 191 0.47 17.17 -3.19
CA PRO A 191 1.65 16.64 -3.91
C PRO A 191 2.56 15.76 -3.04
N THR A 192 2.48 15.93 -1.73
CA THR A 192 3.38 15.33 -0.75
C THR A 192 2.68 14.35 0.18
N GLY A 193 1.35 14.26 0.23
CA GLY A 193 0.67 13.38 1.18
C GLY A 193 -0.76 13.04 0.83
N GLY A 194 -1.27 12.01 1.50
CA GLY A 194 -2.61 11.50 1.28
C GLY A 194 -3.23 11.06 2.59
N HIS A 195 -4.55 11.12 2.65
CA HIS A 195 -5.32 10.70 3.81
C HIS A 195 -6.69 10.18 3.42
N ALA A 196 -7.13 9.16 4.15
CA ALA A 196 -8.44 8.56 3.97
C ALA A 196 -9.32 8.89 5.17
N VAL A 197 -10.51 9.41 4.90
CA VAL A 197 -11.54 9.77 5.88
C VAL A 197 -12.87 9.15 5.50
N LEU A 198 -13.78 9.01 6.46
CA LEU A 198 -15.11 8.44 6.23
C LEU A 198 -16.15 9.56 6.18
N PRO A 199 -16.67 9.94 4.99
CA PRO A 199 -17.72 10.94 4.89
C PRO A 199 -19.06 10.38 5.40
N TYR A 200 -19.81 11.18 6.16
CA TYR A 200 -21.06 10.72 6.76
C TYR A 200 -22.22 11.74 6.73
N ALA A 201 -21.95 13.00 6.42
CA ALA A 201 -22.98 14.02 6.26
C ALA A 201 -22.53 15.13 5.30
N LEU A 202 -23.51 15.82 4.71
CA LEU A 202 -23.30 17.02 3.91
C LEU A 202 -24.05 18.19 4.53
N GLU A 203 -23.39 19.35 4.58
CA GLU A 203 -24.00 20.62 4.95
C GLU A 203 -23.71 21.69 3.89
N PHE A 204 -24.60 22.66 3.75
CA PHE A 204 -24.46 23.77 2.80
C PHE A 204 -24.67 25.10 3.54
N PRO A 205 -23.67 25.61 4.28
CA PRO A 205 -23.81 26.85 5.04
C PRO A 205 -24.14 28.07 4.17
N SER A 206 -23.76 28.04 2.89
CA SER A 206 -24.14 29.04 1.89
C SER A 206 -24.25 28.41 0.49
N LYS A 207 -24.69 29.17 -0.51
CA LYS A 207 -24.76 28.69 -1.91
C LYS A 207 -23.40 28.38 -2.54
N ASP A 208 -22.32 28.94 -1.98
CA ASP A 208 -20.96 28.83 -2.52
C ASP A 208 -20.09 27.91 -1.64
N LEU A 209 -20.65 27.30 -0.58
CA LEU A 209 -19.90 26.53 0.40
C LEU A 209 -20.61 25.21 0.71
N ALA A 210 -19.93 24.09 0.46
CA ALA A 210 -20.34 22.76 0.89
C ALA A 210 -19.38 22.24 1.97
N VAL A 211 -19.90 21.46 2.91
CA VAL A 211 -19.14 20.85 4.00
C VAL A 211 -19.45 19.36 4.02
N ILE A 212 -18.42 18.55 3.84
CA ILE A 212 -18.50 17.10 4.01
C ILE A 212 -18.04 16.80 5.43
N LYS A 213 -18.94 16.37 6.32
CA LYS A 213 -18.56 15.92 7.66
C LYS A 213 -17.91 14.55 7.55
N VAL A 214 -16.80 14.35 8.24
CA VAL A 214 -16.00 13.13 8.14
C VAL A 214 -15.61 12.56 9.50
N TYR A 215 -15.60 11.24 9.63
CA TYR A 215 -14.84 10.57 10.66
C TYR A 215 -13.39 10.49 10.19
N ASP A 216 -12.50 11.11 10.97
CA ASP A 216 -11.07 11.09 10.74
C ASP A 216 -10.40 10.23 11.81
N SER A 217 -9.81 9.12 11.39
CA SER A 217 -9.09 8.21 12.26
C SER A 217 -7.84 8.83 12.93
N ASN A 218 -7.29 9.95 12.43
CA ASN A 218 -6.26 10.70 13.13
C ASN A 218 -6.84 11.50 14.31
N TRP A 219 -8.14 11.79 14.35
CA TRP A 219 -8.74 12.55 15.45
C TRP A 219 -9.99 11.84 16.01
N PRO A 220 -9.82 10.68 16.68
CA PRO A 220 -10.91 9.89 17.25
C PRO A 220 -11.94 10.73 18.03
N GLY A 221 -13.22 10.59 17.65
CA GLY A 221 -14.33 11.28 18.33
C GLY A 221 -14.37 12.80 18.14
N MET A 222 -13.38 13.40 17.48
CA MET A 222 -13.37 14.82 17.15
C MET A 222 -14.27 15.11 15.95
N GLU A 223 -14.91 16.27 15.95
CA GLU A 223 -15.66 16.74 14.80
C GLU A 223 -14.69 17.24 13.71
N ARG A 224 -14.75 16.63 12.52
CA ARG A 224 -13.85 16.92 11.39
C ARG A 224 -14.66 17.03 10.11
N TYR A 225 -14.11 17.73 9.12
CA TYR A 225 -14.79 17.97 7.85
C TYR A 225 -13.82 18.34 6.73
N VAL A 226 -14.26 18.12 5.49
CA VAL A 226 -13.69 18.71 4.28
C VAL A 226 -14.61 19.84 3.84
N VAL A 227 -14.04 21.01 3.56
CA VAL A 227 -14.79 22.18 3.09
C VAL A 227 -14.57 22.33 1.60
N ILE A 228 -15.63 22.55 0.82
CA ILE A 228 -15.56 22.78 -0.62
C ILE A 228 -16.08 24.18 -0.93
N ASP A 229 -15.21 25.02 -1.49
CA ASP A 229 -15.56 26.30 -2.08
C ASP A 229 -16.02 26.07 -3.53
N LEU A 230 -17.33 26.17 -3.75
CA LEU A 230 -17.96 25.93 -5.05
C LEU A 230 -17.71 27.08 -6.03
N LYS A 231 -17.23 28.23 -5.56
CA LYS A 231 -16.93 29.39 -6.40
C LYS A 231 -15.52 29.29 -6.96
N THR A 232 -14.54 28.84 -6.18
CA THR A 232 -13.14 28.66 -6.63
C THR A 232 -12.83 27.23 -7.10
N ASP A 233 -13.76 26.28 -6.91
CA ASP A 233 -13.59 24.85 -7.20
C ASP A 233 -12.37 24.26 -6.47
N GLU A 234 -12.27 24.59 -5.18
CA GLU A 234 -11.19 24.20 -4.29
C GLU A 234 -11.76 23.56 -3.03
N TRP A 235 -10.97 22.70 -2.40
CA TRP A 235 -11.30 22.13 -1.10
C TRP A 235 -10.23 22.44 -0.05
N PHE A 236 -10.63 22.34 1.21
CA PHE A 236 -9.80 22.54 2.39
C PHE A 236 -10.00 21.38 3.38
N PHE A 237 -8.92 20.91 3.98
CA PHE A 237 -8.93 19.92 5.06
C PHE A 237 -7.88 20.24 6.12
N SER A 238 -8.32 20.41 7.37
CA SER A 238 -7.39 20.46 8.49
C SER A 238 -6.83 19.06 8.73
N PHE A 239 -5.51 18.89 8.67
CA PHE A 239 -4.87 17.63 8.99
C PHE A 239 -4.29 17.64 10.42
N SER A 240 -3.68 18.75 10.82
CA SER A 240 -2.71 18.81 11.91
C SER A 240 -3.23 19.48 13.18
N SER A 241 -4.23 20.36 13.06
CA SER A 241 -4.77 21.10 14.21
C SER A 241 -5.91 20.37 14.92
N THR A 242 -5.95 20.47 16.25
CA THR A 242 -7.11 20.09 17.07
C THR A 242 -8.33 20.98 16.81
N ASN A 243 -8.14 22.21 16.32
CA ASN A 243 -9.21 23.09 15.88
C ASN A 243 -9.26 23.10 14.34
N PRO A 244 -10.21 22.40 13.70
CA PRO A 244 -10.25 22.31 12.24
C PRO A 244 -10.60 23.63 11.54
N GLN A 245 -11.03 24.67 12.27
CA GLN A 245 -11.21 26.03 11.72
C GLN A 245 -9.92 26.86 11.76
N ASP A 246 -8.91 26.42 12.51
CA ASP A 246 -7.69 27.15 12.80
C ASP A 246 -6.49 26.20 12.65
N ASP A 247 -6.19 25.89 11.40
CA ASP A 247 -5.06 25.06 11.00
C ASP A 247 -4.21 25.82 9.99
N GLU A 248 -3.08 26.36 10.45
CA GLU A 248 -2.13 27.12 9.61
C GLU A 248 -1.56 26.26 8.47
N CYS A 249 -1.66 24.94 8.58
CA CYS A 249 -1.09 23.98 7.66
C CYS A 249 -2.15 23.06 7.04
N ALA A 250 -3.38 23.56 6.99
CA ALA A 250 -4.46 22.86 6.32
C ALA A 250 -4.12 22.59 4.85
N TRP A 251 -4.58 21.44 4.40
CA TRP A 251 -4.42 21.03 3.02
C TRP A 251 -5.46 21.70 2.15
N THR A 252 -5.04 22.01 0.94
CA THR A 252 -5.91 22.48 -0.12
C THR A 252 -5.64 21.72 -1.40
N GLY A 253 -6.66 21.62 -2.24
CA GLY A 253 -6.56 20.97 -3.54
C GLY A 253 -7.79 21.28 -4.40
N LYS A 254 -7.84 20.65 -5.58
CA LYS A 254 -8.95 20.81 -6.55
C LYS A 254 -9.52 19.44 -6.92
N ALA A 255 -10.39 19.42 -7.94
CA ALA A 255 -10.73 18.19 -8.65
C ALA A 255 -9.43 17.49 -9.14
N GLY A 256 -9.36 16.17 -8.98
CA GLY A 256 -8.11 15.41 -9.17
C GLY A 256 -7.38 15.11 -7.86
N ASP A 257 -7.47 15.99 -6.86
CA ASP A 257 -6.81 15.83 -5.54
C ASP A 257 -7.75 15.30 -4.44
N LEU A 258 -8.99 14.97 -4.81
CA LEU A 258 -10.00 14.39 -3.95
C LEU A 258 -10.72 13.29 -4.72
N ASP A 259 -10.93 12.15 -4.10
CA ASP A 259 -11.71 11.05 -4.65
C ASP A 259 -12.64 10.43 -3.62
N ILE A 260 -13.54 9.59 -4.12
CA ILE A 260 -14.36 8.70 -3.29
C ILE A 260 -14.17 7.28 -3.79
N THR A 261 -14.02 6.34 -2.86
CA THR A 261 -13.82 4.92 -3.20
C THR A 261 -15.00 4.10 -2.68
N PRO A 262 -15.79 3.45 -3.56
CA PRO A 262 -16.95 2.66 -3.14
C PRO A 262 -16.55 1.50 -2.23
N ILE A 263 -17.26 1.30 -1.13
CA ILE A 263 -17.09 0.13 -0.25
C ILE A 263 -17.40 -1.17 -1.01
N SER A 264 -18.38 -1.13 -1.93
CA SER A 264 -18.78 -2.28 -2.74
C SER A 264 -17.67 -2.82 -3.66
N ALA A 265 -16.77 -1.95 -4.14
CA ALA A 265 -15.63 -2.37 -4.97
C ALA A 265 -14.68 -3.29 -4.20
N ARG A 266 -14.58 -3.11 -2.88
CA ARG A 266 -13.71 -3.93 -2.00
C ARG A 266 -14.26 -5.34 -1.81
N THR A 267 -15.58 -5.46 -1.73
CA THR A 267 -16.25 -6.77 -1.60
C THR A 267 -16.31 -7.55 -2.90
N ALA A 268 -16.22 -6.86 -4.04
CA ALA A 268 -16.20 -7.45 -5.37
C ALA A 268 -14.77 -7.73 -5.89
N GLY A 269 -13.74 -7.28 -5.15
CA GLY A 269 -12.36 -7.34 -5.58
C GLY A 269 -11.88 -8.77 -5.79
N THR A 270 -11.08 -8.97 -6.82
CA THR A 270 -10.55 -10.29 -7.17
C THR A 270 -9.18 -10.51 -6.54
N CYS A 271 -8.73 -11.76 -6.51
CA CYS A 271 -7.43 -12.07 -5.96
C CYS A 271 -6.32 -11.66 -6.96
N PRO A 272 -5.38 -10.76 -6.57
CA PRO A 272 -4.37 -10.23 -7.49
C PRO A 272 -3.22 -11.21 -7.82
N PHE A 273 -3.24 -12.42 -7.27
CA PHE A 273 -2.18 -13.43 -7.41
C PHE A 273 -2.70 -14.86 -7.66
N CYS A 274 -3.99 -15.06 -7.92
CA CYS A 274 -4.60 -16.41 -7.92
C CYS A 274 -4.69 -17.11 -9.29
N GLY A 275 -3.99 -16.63 -10.33
CA GLY A 275 -3.69 -17.38 -11.56
C GLY A 275 -4.86 -17.84 -12.48
N ASP A 276 -6.13 -17.68 -12.09
CA ASP A 276 -7.33 -18.24 -12.77
C ASP A 276 -7.83 -17.42 -13.98
N GLY A 277 -6.96 -16.59 -14.58
CA GLY A 277 -7.31 -15.70 -15.70
C GLY A 277 -7.81 -14.32 -15.27
N THR A 278 -8.00 -14.10 -13.97
CA THR A 278 -8.10 -12.78 -13.33
C THR A 278 -6.70 -12.22 -13.15
N LYS A 279 -6.04 -11.94 -14.28
CA LYS A 279 -4.68 -11.38 -14.29
C LYS A 279 -4.74 -9.90 -13.99
N VAL A 280 -3.72 -9.39 -13.32
CA VAL A 280 -3.55 -7.97 -13.09
C VAL A 280 -3.31 -7.30 -14.43
N THR A 281 -4.37 -6.69 -15.01
CA THR A 281 -4.28 -5.92 -16.26
C THR A 281 -3.71 -4.53 -16.06
N LYS A 282 -3.56 -4.12 -14.79
CA LYS A 282 -3.08 -2.80 -14.36
C LYS A 282 -1.98 -2.98 -13.34
N SER A 283 -0.78 -2.51 -13.67
CA SER A 283 0.34 -2.59 -12.74
C SER A 283 0.10 -1.66 -11.55
N VAL A 284 0.27 -2.16 -10.33
CA VAL A 284 0.23 -1.36 -9.09
C VAL A 284 1.63 -1.31 -8.50
N LEU A 285 2.11 -0.11 -8.20
CA LEU A 285 3.42 0.11 -7.61
C LEU A 285 3.29 0.81 -6.27
N LEU A 286 4.03 0.32 -5.27
CA LEU A 286 4.31 1.05 -4.03
C LEU A 286 5.77 1.45 -4.07
N ILE A 287 6.07 2.74 -4.01
CA ILE A 287 7.44 3.25 -4.00
C ILE A 287 7.69 4.06 -2.73
N ARG A 288 8.70 3.65 -1.96
CA ARG A 288 9.29 4.43 -0.87
C ARG A 288 10.74 4.72 -1.19
N SER A 289 11.15 5.98 -1.10
CA SER A 289 12.51 6.41 -1.45
C SER A 289 12.99 7.50 -0.52
N THR A 290 14.30 7.67 -0.36
CA THR A 290 14.87 8.83 0.36
C THR A 290 14.67 10.16 -0.37
N SER A 291 14.21 10.13 -1.63
CA SER A 291 13.92 11.32 -2.46
C SER A 291 12.79 11.08 -3.47
N SER A 292 12.38 12.15 -4.15
CA SER A 292 11.44 12.13 -5.28
C SER A 292 12.12 11.97 -6.65
N ASP A 293 13.42 11.64 -6.70
CA ASP A 293 14.22 11.59 -7.95
C ASP A 293 13.95 10.34 -8.82
N TRP A 294 12.88 9.58 -8.57
CA TRP A 294 12.53 8.38 -9.33
C TRP A 294 11.58 8.69 -10.48
N SER A 295 11.47 7.77 -11.44
CA SER A 295 10.57 7.90 -12.58
C SER A 295 10.01 6.57 -13.07
N VAL A 296 8.81 6.64 -13.65
CA VAL A 296 8.17 5.56 -14.40
C VAL A 296 7.98 6.03 -15.84
N THR A 297 8.50 5.30 -16.81
CA THR A 297 8.34 5.61 -18.24
C THR A 297 7.43 4.57 -18.89
N THR A 298 6.34 5.04 -19.50
CA THR A 298 5.44 4.25 -20.35
C THR A 298 5.59 4.71 -21.80
N LYS A 299 4.85 4.10 -22.72
CA LYS A 299 4.75 4.59 -24.10
C LYS A 299 4.16 6.01 -24.20
N SER A 300 3.41 6.44 -23.18
CA SER A 300 2.74 7.74 -23.14
C SER A 300 3.63 8.87 -22.60
N GLY A 301 4.77 8.54 -21.97
CA GLY A 301 5.73 9.52 -21.45
C GLY A 301 6.42 9.05 -20.17
N THR A 302 7.15 9.97 -19.53
CA THR A 302 7.86 9.73 -18.27
C THR A 302 7.19 10.49 -17.14
N TYR A 303 6.65 9.75 -16.18
CA TYR A 303 6.13 10.30 -14.93
C TYR A 303 7.26 10.36 -13.89
N SER A 304 7.33 11.46 -13.14
CA SER A 304 8.14 11.59 -11.93
C SER A 304 7.46 12.53 -10.96
N PRO A 305 7.45 12.26 -9.63
CA PRO A 305 6.92 13.20 -8.65
C PRO A 305 7.77 14.48 -8.52
N SER A 306 8.98 14.51 -9.10
CA SER A 306 9.80 15.71 -9.19
C SER A 306 9.45 16.61 -10.40
N SER A 307 8.56 16.16 -11.29
CA SER A 307 8.14 16.85 -12.50
C SER A 307 6.70 17.36 -12.38
N THR A 308 6.38 18.43 -13.11
CA THR A 308 4.99 18.92 -13.29
C THR A 308 4.28 18.24 -14.46
N GLU A 309 4.98 17.38 -15.22
CA GLU A 309 4.40 16.67 -16.35
C GLU A 309 3.44 15.58 -15.86
N THR A 310 2.29 15.49 -16.52
CA THR A 310 1.31 14.43 -16.30
C THR A 310 1.43 13.43 -17.42
N VAL A 311 1.23 12.14 -17.12
CA VAL A 311 1.24 11.06 -18.09
C VAL A 311 -0.11 10.36 -18.01
N SER A 312 -0.83 10.30 -19.13
CA SER A 312 -2.25 9.95 -19.14
C SER A 312 -2.58 8.52 -18.69
N ASP A 313 -1.60 7.62 -18.72
CA ASP A 313 -1.71 6.22 -18.33
C ASP A 313 -1.01 5.92 -16.99
N VAL A 314 -0.56 6.94 -16.25
CA VAL A 314 0.02 6.80 -14.91
C VAL A 314 -0.76 7.66 -13.93
N GLU A 315 -1.44 6.99 -13.00
CA GLU A 315 -2.05 7.63 -11.84
C GLU A 315 -1.14 7.45 -10.64
N SER A 316 -0.89 8.52 -9.87
CA SER A 316 0.03 8.49 -8.73
C SER A 316 -0.51 9.34 -7.59
N LYS A 317 -0.44 8.80 -6.37
CA LYS A 317 -0.87 9.46 -5.15
C LYS A 317 0.21 9.35 -4.08
N ALA A 318 0.57 10.49 -3.50
CA ALA A 318 1.42 10.51 -2.32
C ALA A 318 0.62 9.99 -1.12
N VAL A 319 1.23 9.13 -0.31
CA VAL A 319 0.59 8.50 0.87
C VAL A 319 1.04 9.18 2.17
N ARG A 320 2.19 9.87 2.16
CA ARG A 320 2.84 10.37 3.38
C ARG A 320 3.34 11.81 3.27
N THR A 321 2.55 12.74 3.82
CA THR A 321 3.07 13.91 4.55
C THR A 321 1.97 14.42 5.49
N ALA A 322 2.31 15.41 6.32
CA ALA A 322 1.37 16.36 6.93
C ALA A 322 2.03 17.64 7.47
N THR A 323 3.22 17.97 6.95
CA THR A 323 3.94 19.17 7.34
C THR A 323 3.54 20.41 6.53
N CYS A 324 3.58 21.56 7.20
CA CYS A 324 3.74 22.86 6.55
C CYS A 324 5.13 23.00 5.89
N ASP A 325 6.09 22.20 6.34
CA ASP A 325 7.38 22.02 5.71
C ASP A 325 7.19 21.34 4.34
N THR A 326 7.75 21.93 3.29
CA THR A 326 7.69 21.39 1.94
C THR A 326 8.66 20.22 1.74
N VAL A 327 9.50 19.91 2.74
CA VAL A 327 10.49 18.83 2.67
C VAL A 327 9.91 17.52 3.22
N VAL A 328 9.51 16.62 2.31
CA VAL A 328 9.12 15.25 2.67
C VAL A 328 10.36 14.40 2.90
N LYS A 329 10.55 13.96 4.14
CA LYS A 329 11.55 12.94 4.47
C LYS A 329 10.95 11.56 4.20
N ILE A 330 11.53 10.86 3.24
CA ILE A 330 11.09 9.52 2.80
C ILE A 330 9.68 9.57 2.18
N PRO A 331 9.53 10.17 0.98
CA PRO A 331 8.27 10.13 0.26
C PRO A 331 7.79 8.70 -0.03
N GLU A 332 6.47 8.54 0.00
CA GLU A 332 5.75 7.29 -0.27
C GLU A 332 4.66 7.54 -1.30
N PHE A 333 4.64 6.72 -2.34
CA PHE A 333 3.68 6.83 -3.43
C PHE A 333 3.06 5.47 -3.74
N VAL A 334 1.76 5.49 -4.00
CA VAL A 334 1.07 4.41 -4.70
C VAL A 334 0.80 4.89 -6.12
N LEU A 335 1.15 4.05 -7.08
CA LEU A 335 0.94 4.30 -8.50
C LEU A 335 0.15 3.17 -9.12
N SER A 336 -0.59 3.51 -10.16
CA SER A 336 -1.17 2.52 -11.06
C SER A 336 -0.99 2.92 -12.52
N THR A 337 -0.78 1.93 -13.38
CA THR A 337 -0.74 2.13 -14.83
C THR A 337 -1.47 1.01 -15.57
N ASP A 338 -2.19 1.37 -16.64
CA ASP A 338 -2.86 0.42 -17.52
C ASP A 338 -1.87 -0.32 -18.45
N GLU A 339 -0.59 0.07 -18.43
CA GLU A 339 0.46 -0.56 -19.22
C GLU A 339 1.15 -1.69 -18.43
N THR A 340 1.35 -2.83 -19.07
CA THR A 340 2.19 -3.93 -18.57
C THR A 340 3.68 -3.70 -18.85
N ASP A 341 3.95 -2.84 -19.84
CA ASP A 341 5.29 -2.53 -20.34
C ASP A 341 5.68 -1.12 -19.89
N PHE A 342 6.69 -1.03 -19.04
CA PHE A 342 7.19 0.24 -18.51
C PHE A 342 8.64 0.11 -18.02
N GLU A 343 9.29 1.25 -17.81
CA GLU A 343 10.61 1.32 -17.19
C GLU A 343 10.53 2.03 -15.84
N LEU A 344 11.24 1.51 -14.84
CA LEU A 344 11.33 2.09 -13.50
C LEU A 344 12.78 2.49 -13.20
N THR A 345 12.99 3.74 -12.81
CA THR A 345 14.31 4.25 -12.40
C THR A 345 14.30 4.67 -10.93
N LEU A 346 15.19 4.09 -10.12
CA LEU A 346 15.31 4.33 -8.67
C LEU A 346 16.74 4.75 -8.31
N PRO A 347 17.13 6.03 -8.49
CA PRO A 347 18.53 6.44 -8.36
C PRO A 347 19.04 6.57 -6.92
N ASP A 348 18.14 6.65 -5.94
CA ASP A 348 18.49 6.80 -4.52
C ASP A 348 18.19 5.52 -3.72
N THR A 349 18.39 5.54 -2.39
CA THR A 349 17.96 4.45 -1.52
C THR A 349 16.43 4.34 -1.63
N ALA A 350 15.93 3.19 -2.09
CA ALA A 350 14.51 2.98 -2.31
C ALA A 350 14.10 1.52 -2.10
N SER A 351 12.82 1.35 -1.79
CA SER A 351 12.10 0.09 -1.78
C SER A 351 10.90 0.27 -2.69
N ALA A 352 10.74 -0.62 -3.67
CA ALA A 352 9.57 -0.63 -4.53
C ALA A 352 8.95 -2.02 -4.57
N TYR A 353 7.63 -2.07 -4.53
CA TYR A 353 6.86 -3.27 -4.83
C TYR A 353 6.07 -3.03 -6.10
N VAL A 354 6.07 -4.00 -6.99
CA VAL A 354 5.40 -3.93 -8.28
C VAL A 354 4.56 -5.20 -8.43
N SER A 355 3.25 -5.04 -8.45
CA SER A 355 2.35 -6.10 -8.91
C SER A 355 2.09 -5.85 -10.39
N ASN A 356 2.65 -6.69 -11.26
CA ASN A 356 2.55 -6.56 -12.72
C ASN A 356 2.28 -7.93 -13.35
N GLY A 357 1.19 -8.03 -14.11
CA GLY A 357 0.81 -9.25 -14.82
C GLY A 357 0.70 -10.45 -13.89
N ASN A 358 1.61 -11.42 -14.05
CA ASN A 358 1.62 -12.68 -13.30
C ASN A 358 2.65 -12.67 -12.15
N SER A 359 3.22 -11.52 -11.78
CA SER A 359 4.30 -11.44 -10.80
C SER A 359 4.11 -10.36 -9.76
N VAL A 360 4.69 -10.59 -8.58
CA VAL A 360 4.94 -9.54 -7.59
C VAL A 360 6.45 -9.42 -7.42
N VAL A 361 6.94 -8.20 -7.59
CA VAL A 361 8.37 -7.90 -7.61
C VAL A 361 8.69 -6.94 -6.49
N ARG A 362 9.68 -7.28 -5.67
CA ARG A 362 10.26 -6.38 -4.67
C ARG A 362 11.62 -5.94 -5.14
N ILE A 363 11.89 -4.64 -5.09
CA ILE A 363 13.11 -4.01 -5.56
C ILE A 363 13.71 -3.21 -4.40
N VAL A 364 15.00 -3.37 -4.18
CA VAL A 364 15.74 -2.60 -3.18
C VAL A 364 16.98 -1.99 -3.81
N THR A 365 17.14 -0.68 -3.63
CA THR A 365 18.32 0.07 -4.02
C THR A 365 18.94 0.73 -2.79
N THR A 366 20.28 0.85 -2.78
CA THR A 366 21.01 1.50 -1.68
C THR A 366 21.95 2.59 -2.18
N GLY A 367 21.89 3.74 -1.51
CA GLY A 367 22.67 4.93 -1.84
C GLY A 367 22.29 5.60 -3.15
N LYS A 368 22.81 6.81 -3.34
CA LYS A 368 22.64 7.63 -4.55
C LYS A 368 23.61 7.19 -5.64
N LYS A 369 23.09 6.62 -6.74
CA LYS A 369 23.86 6.12 -7.88
C LYS A 369 23.13 6.44 -9.18
N LYS A 370 23.90 6.57 -10.28
CA LYS A 370 23.32 6.56 -11.62
C LYS A 370 22.97 5.12 -11.97
N ARG A 371 21.68 4.80 -12.00
CA ARG A 371 21.17 3.48 -12.37
C ARG A 371 20.58 3.50 -13.77
N THR A 372 20.66 2.36 -14.45
CA THR A 372 19.87 2.11 -15.65
C THR A 372 18.43 1.83 -15.24
N PRO A 373 17.44 2.13 -16.10
CA PRO A 373 16.07 1.75 -15.83
C PRO A 373 15.91 0.23 -15.76
N ILE A 374 15.07 -0.24 -14.85
CA ILE A 374 14.58 -1.62 -14.80
C ILE A 374 13.42 -1.69 -15.79
N THR A 375 13.52 -2.57 -16.79
CA THR A 375 12.47 -2.73 -17.81
C THR A 375 11.52 -3.84 -17.39
N PHE A 376 10.23 -3.52 -17.34
CA PHE A 376 9.14 -4.45 -17.12
C PHE A 376 8.38 -4.67 -18.42
N THR A 377 7.98 -5.92 -18.65
CA THR A 377 7.02 -6.35 -19.66
C THR A 377 6.08 -7.35 -19.03
N GLU A 378 5.02 -7.77 -19.73
CA GLU A 378 4.07 -8.77 -19.21
C GLU A 378 4.74 -10.04 -18.65
N ASN A 379 5.79 -10.55 -19.31
CA ASN A 379 6.42 -11.83 -19.00
C ASN A 379 7.95 -11.75 -18.80
N SER A 380 8.53 -10.55 -18.69
CA SER A 380 9.96 -10.42 -18.45
C SER A 380 10.35 -9.15 -17.71
N ILE A 381 11.44 -9.27 -16.95
CA ILE A 381 12.07 -8.17 -16.22
C ILE A 381 13.54 -8.13 -16.63
N SER A 382 14.04 -6.96 -17.02
CA SER A 382 15.44 -6.75 -17.39
C SER A 382 16.09 -5.71 -16.48
N LEU A 383 17.29 -6.04 -16.02
CA LEU A 383 18.08 -5.27 -15.06
C LEU A 383 19.52 -5.21 -15.57
N ASN A 384 20.13 -4.02 -15.52
CA ASN A 384 21.56 -3.83 -15.76
C ASN A 384 22.15 -2.86 -14.71
N ASP A 385 22.04 -3.25 -13.44
CA ASP A 385 22.59 -2.53 -12.30
C ASP A 385 23.01 -3.48 -11.19
N ASN A 386 24.25 -3.36 -10.74
CA ASN A 386 24.83 -4.24 -9.72
C ASN A 386 24.58 -3.79 -8.27
N SER A 387 23.78 -2.74 -8.11
CA SER A 387 23.44 -2.15 -6.82
C SER A 387 21.95 -2.22 -6.51
N THR A 388 21.23 -3.02 -7.29
CA THR A 388 19.80 -3.27 -7.16
C THR A 388 19.61 -4.75 -6.84
N SER A 389 18.87 -5.01 -5.77
CA SER A 389 18.38 -6.33 -5.41
C SER A 389 16.95 -6.46 -5.88
N ILE A 390 16.62 -7.53 -6.60
CA ILE A 390 15.25 -7.81 -7.05
C ILE A 390 14.82 -9.18 -6.53
N GLN A 391 13.65 -9.26 -5.90
CA GLN A 391 12.94 -10.50 -5.64
C GLN A 391 11.73 -10.59 -6.56
N VAL A 392 11.61 -11.67 -7.33
CA VAL A 392 10.49 -11.92 -8.25
C VAL A 392 9.74 -13.14 -7.77
N ALA A 393 8.46 -12.99 -7.46
CA ALA A 393 7.58 -14.07 -7.03
C ALA A 393 6.46 -14.30 -8.04
N VAL A 394 6.23 -15.57 -8.40
CA VAL A 394 5.23 -16.02 -9.37
C VAL A 394 4.67 -17.35 -8.86
N ASP A 395 3.35 -17.43 -8.66
CA ASP A 395 2.69 -18.59 -8.07
C ASP A 395 3.44 -19.07 -6.80
N ASP A 396 4.00 -20.29 -6.80
CA ASP A 396 4.70 -20.91 -5.67
C ASP A 396 6.23 -20.75 -5.72
N VAL A 397 6.77 -20.05 -6.72
CA VAL A 397 8.21 -19.87 -6.90
C VAL A 397 8.67 -18.43 -6.68
N ILE A 398 9.88 -18.28 -6.15
CA ILE A 398 10.52 -16.97 -5.93
C ILE A 398 12.02 -17.04 -6.18
N ALA A 399 12.53 -15.99 -6.81
CA ALA A 399 13.96 -15.79 -6.99
C ALA A 399 14.40 -14.45 -6.41
N GLN A 400 15.49 -14.45 -5.65
CA GLN A 400 16.26 -13.23 -5.36
C GLN A 400 17.44 -13.13 -6.34
N VAL A 401 17.58 -11.98 -6.99
CA VAL A 401 18.60 -11.72 -8.02
C VAL A 401 19.38 -10.48 -7.61
N ASP A 402 20.66 -10.71 -7.29
CA ASP A 402 21.66 -9.71 -6.92
C ASP A 402 22.83 -9.81 -7.92
N THR A 403 22.60 -9.38 -9.15
CA THR A 403 23.57 -9.55 -10.26
C THR A 403 23.82 -8.24 -11.01
N ASN A 404 24.93 -8.16 -11.75
CA ASN A 404 25.23 -6.98 -12.55
C ASN A 404 24.20 -6.76 -13.68
N SER A 405 23.82 -7.85 -14.36
CA SER A 405 22.94 -7.83 -15.52
C SER A 405 22.16 -9.14 -15.59
N SER A 406 20.83 -9.03 -15.65
CA SER A 406 19.94 -10.18 -15.73
C SER A 406 18.69 -9.91 -16.55
N GLN A 407 18.27 -10.94 -17.28
CA GLN A 407 16.94 -11.04 -17.87
C GLN A 407 16.18 -12.18 -17.20
N ILE A 408 15.09 -11.84 -16.52
CA ILE A 408 14.21 -12.76 -15.82
C ILE A 408 12.99 -12.98 -16.70
N THR A 409 12.78 -14.20 -17.18
CA THR A 409 11.56 -14.60 -17.90
C THR A 409 10.60 -15.23 -16.91
N ILE A 410 9.34 -14.78 -16.98
CA ILE A 410 8.24 -15.19 -16.10
C ILE A 410 7.35 -16.18 -16.85
N GLU A 411 7.17 -17.35 -16.27
CA GLU A 411 6.28 -18.40 -16.76
C GLU A 411 5.35 -18.84 -15.62
N ASN A 412 4.27 -19.55 -15.93
CA ASN A 412 3.40 -20.09 -14.89
C ASN A 412 4.20 -21.04 -13.98
N ASN A 413 4.23 -20.74 -12.69
CA ASN A 413 4.96 -21.45 -11.66
C ASN A 413 6.45 -21.73 -11.96
N ALA A 414 7.09 -20.86 -12.75
CA ALA A 414 8.51 -20.97 -13.08
C ALA A 414 9.16 -19.62 -13.42
N LEU A 415 10.46 -19.51 -13.14
CA LEU A 415 11.31 -18.39 -13.56
C LEU A 415 12.53 -18.93 -14.30
N SER A 416 12.93 -18.24 -15.37
CA SER A 416 14.18 -18.48 -16.10
C SER A 416 15.04 -17.22 -16.07
N ILE A 417 16.19 -17.29 -15.41
CA ILE A 417 17.05 -16.15 -15.14
C ILE A 417 18.32 -16.28 -15.97
N ALA A 418 18.41 -15.50 -17.05
CA ALA A 418 19.63 -15.35 -17.81
C ALA A 418 20.49 -14.27 -17.15
N VAL A 419 21.69 -14.65 -16.70
CA VAL A 419 22.66 -13.75 -16.09
C VAL A 419 23.85 -13.60 -17.02
N GLU A 420 24.40 -12.39 -17.14
CA GLU A 420 25.62 -12.18 -17.90
C GLU A 420 26.76 -13.08 -17.38
N GLY A 421 27.44 -13.77 -18.30
CA GLY A 421 28.51 -14.73 -17.96
C GLY A 421 28.05 -16.17 -17.71
N ALA A 422 26.76 -16.43 -17.47
CA ALA A 422 26.24 -17.79 -17.38
C ALA A 422 26.04 -18.43 -18.76
N SER A 423 26.42 -19.69 -18.93
CA SER A 423 26.22 -20.43 -20.18
C SER A 423 24.79 -20.96 -20.37
N THR A 424 24.03 -21.09 -19.27
CA THR A 424 22.63 -21.52 -19.27
C THR A 424 21.84 -20.70 -18.26
N PRO A 425 20.56 -20.40 -18.53
CA PRO A 425 19.68 -19.75 -17.56
C PRO A 425 19.52 -20.56 -16.27
N VAL A 426 19.36 -19.87 -15.14
CA VAL A 426 18.98 -20.47 -13.86
C VAL A 426 17.48 -20.71 -13.86
N ILE A 427 17.06 -21.94 -13.59
CA ILE A 427 15.65 -22.33 -13.57
C ILE A 427 15.15 -22.44 -12.13
N VAL A 428 14.09 -21.70 -11.82
CA VAL A 428 13.35 -21.76 -10.55
C VAL A 428 11.99 -22.38 -10.85
N ASN A 429 11.66 -23.47 -10.17
CA ASN A 429 10.47 -24.30 -10.43
C ASN A 429 10.14 -25.13 -9.19
N GLU A 430 9.15 -26.01 -9.26
CA GLU A 430 8.75 -26.86 -8.13
C GLU A 430 9.90 -27.67 -7.49
N ALA A 431 10.92 -28.07 -8.25
CA ALA A 431 12.09 -28.80 -7.72
C ALA A 431 13.08 -27.89 -6.98
N ASN A 432 13.10 -26.59 -7.31
CA ASN A 432 13.92 -25.56 -6.68
C ASN A 432 13.07 -24.28 -6.54
N PRO A 433 12.08 -24.26 -5.62
CA PRO A 433 11.04 -23.22 -5.63
C PRO A 433 11.54 -21.87 -5.11
N GLN A 434 12.66 -21.86 -4.41
CA GLN A 434 13.26 -20.64 -3.86
C GLN A 434 14.76 -20.64 -4.15
N VAL A 435 15.22 -19.64 -4.91
CA VAL A 435 16.62 -19.55 -5.36
C VAL A 435 17.16 -18.15 -5.13
N VAL A 436 18.40 -18.05 -4.67
CA VAL A 436 19.19 -16.82 -4.64
C VAL A 436 20.26 -16.91 -5.72
N VAL A 437 20.32 -15.89 -6.57
CA VAL A 437 21.29 -15.76 -7.65
C VAL A 437 22.13 -14.52 -7.39
N THR A 438 23.41 -14.71 -7.14
CA THR A 438 24.33 -13.62 -6.80
C THR A 438 25.52 -13.59 -7.77
N ASP A 439 25.88 -12.40 -8.23
CA ASP A 439 27.13 -12.19 -8.95
C ASP A 439 28.22 -11.73 -7.98
N ASN A 440 29.26 -12.53 -7.83
CA ASN A 440 30.41 -12.25 -6.97
C ASN A 440 31.59 -11.60 -7.74
N GLY A 441 31.36 -11.12 -8.97
CA GLY A 441 32.41 -10.58 -9.84
C GLY A 441 33.28 -11.65 -10.52
N THR A 442 32.84 -12.91 -10.45
CA THR A 442 33.40 -14.06 -11.18
C THR A 442 32.62 -14.29 -12.46
N SER A 443 33.22 -14.91 -13.49
CA SER A 443 32.55 -15.21 -14.77
C SER A 443 31.37 -16.19 -14.67
N THR A 444 30.98 -16.62 -13.47
CA THR A 444 29.86 -17.53 -13.24
C THR A 444 29.12 -17.07 -11.99
N PRO A 445 27.78 -16.88 -12.05
CA PRO A 445 26.99 -16.51 -10.89
C PRO A 445 26.94 -17.66 -9.88
N THR A 446 26.78 -17.31 -8.60
CA THR A 446 26.52 -18.27 -7.52
C THR A 446 25.02 -18.49 -7.42
N ILE A 447 24.61 -19.76 -7.34
CA ILE A 447 23.20 -20.17 -7.25
C ILE A 447 23.03 -20.94 -5.95
N GLU A 448 22.22 -20.41 -5.05
CA GLU A 448 21.95 -21.01 -3.74
C GLU A 448 20.47 -21.35 -3.64
N LYS A 449 20.17 -22.56 -3.15
CA LYS A 449 18.79 -22.91 -2.77
C LYS A 449 18.49 -22.23 -1.44
N SER A 450 17.34 -21.58 -1.35
CA SER A 450 16.85 -20.98 -0.11
C SER A 450 15.59 -21.70 0.37
N THR A 451 15.23 -21.47 1.62
CA THR A 451 13.93 -21.87 2.19
C THR A 451 13.17 -20.70 2.79
N ASP A 452 13.79 -19.51 2.83
CA ASP A 452 13.38 -18.41 3.69
C ASP A 452 13.00 -17.14 2.89
N LEU A 453 12.76 -17.26 1.59
CA LEU A 453 12.31 -16.15 0.74
C LEU A 453 10.79 -15.93 0.80
N VAL A 454 10.02 -16.99 1.08
CA VAL A 454 8.55 -16.90 1.20
C VAL A 454 8.19 -16.42 2.61
N THR A 455 8.18 -15.10 2.79
CA THR A 455 7.80 -14.44 4.04
C THR A 455 6.76 -13.35 3.78
N VAL A 456 5.86 -13.12 4.73
CA VAL A 456 4.85 -12.04 4.64
C VAL A 456 5.39 -10.67 5.09
N VAL A 457 6.58 -10.66 5.71
CA VAL A 457 7.30 -9.44 6.11
C VAL A 457 8.69 -9.48 5.51
N ALA A 458 9.06 -8.42 4.79
CA ALA A 458 10.41 -8.23 4.29
C ALA A 458 11.23 -7.32 5.22
N PRO A 459 12.56 -7.49 5.29
CA PRO A 459 13.43 -6.51 5.94
C PRO A 459 13.25 -5.12 5.30
N VAL A 460 12.92 -4.13 6.12
CA VAL A 460 12.84 -2.73 5.68
C VAL A 460 14.26 -2.14 5.72
N VAL A 461 14.65 -1.44 4.66
CA VAL A 461 15.92 -0.70 4.64
C VAL A 461 15.88 0.35 5.75
N ALA A 462 16.89 0.40 6.63
CA ALA A 462 16.86 1.25 7.82
C ALA A 462 16.63 2.74 7.51
N GLU A 463 17.19 3.25 6.41
CA GLU A 463 17.00 4.63 5.92
C GLU A 463 15.56 4.92 5.46
N LEU A 464 14.77 3.89 5.21
CA LEU A 464 13.39 3.97 4.73
C LEU A 464 12.36 3.67 5.83
N ILE A 465 12.78 3.50 7.08
CA ILE A 465 11.83 3.33 8.18
C ILE A 465 11.20 4.70 8.48
N PRO A 466 9.87 4.87 8.31
CA PRO A 466 9.23 6.14 8.62
C PRO A 466 9.28 6.41 10.13
N GLU A 467 9.27 7.69 10.49
CA GLU A 467 9.02 8.08 11.88
C GLU A 467 7.62 7.57 12.29
N ALA A 468 7.52 7.08 13.54
CA ALA A 468 6.29 6.45 14.04
C ALA A 468 5.07 7.38 14.05
N VAL A 469 5.32 8.69 14.16
CA VAL A 469 4.28 9.73 14.13
C VAL A 469 4.37 10.44 12.78
N LYS A 470 3.23 10.52 12.07
CA LYS A 470 3.17 11.33 10.84
C LYS A 470 3.49 12.79 11.20
N PRO A 471 4.41 13.44 10.47
CA PRO A 471 4.76 14.83 10.74
C PRO A 471 3.52 15.73 10.78
N GLY A 472 3.44 16.67 11.73
CA GLY A 472 2.24 17.51 11.91
C GLY A 472 1.20 16.96 12.89
N LEU A 473 1.29 15.69 13.29
CA LEU A 473 0.45 15.12 14.35
C LEU A 473 1.20 15.00 15.66
N SER A 474 0.46 15.04 16.76
CA SER A 474 0.92 14.53 18.04
C SER A 474 0.90 12.99 18.08
N ALA A 475 1.59 12.39 19.05
CA ALA A 475 1.64 10.94 19.22
C ALA A 475 0.23 10.31 19.26
N ALA A 476 0.09 9.06 18.78
CA ALA A 476 -1.22 8.42 18.66
C ALA A 476 -1.89 8.22 20.04
N GLU A 477 -1.10 7.90 21.05
CA GLU A 477 -1.55 7.65 22.42
C GLU A 477 -2.13 8.93 23.06
N VAL A 478 -1.62 10.11 22.69
CA VAL A 478 -2.15 11.38 23.19
C VAL A 478 -3.44 11.79 22.48
N ARG A 479 -3.78 11.17 21.36
CA ARG A 479 -5.04 11.38 20.59
C ARG A 479 -6.05 10.24 20.80
N SER A 480 -5.92 9.48 21.88
CA SER A 480 -6.84 8.41 22.25
C SER A 480 -7.98 8.93 23.13
N LEU A 481 -9.20 8.41 22.96
CA LEU A 481 -10.31 8.68 23.86
C LEU A 481 -10.12 8.09 25.28
N SER A 482 -9.09 7.28 25.49
CA SER A 482 -8.66 6.88 26.84
C SER A 482 -7.88 7.98 27.58
N ASN A 483 -7.43 9.02 26.88
CA ASN A 483 -6.71 10.15 27.47
C ASN A 483 -7.69 11.28 27.85
N THR A 484 -7.81 11.56 29.15
CA THR A 484 -8.73 12.59 29.67
C THR A 484 -8.50 13.98 29.07
N ALA A 485 -7.24 14.39 28.89
CA ALA A 485 -6.92 15.70 28.30
C ALA A 485 -7.36 15.78 26.83
N TYR A 486 -7.28 14.66 26.10
CA TYR A 486 -7.78 14.60 24.73
C TYR A 486 -9.31 14.64 24.68
N VAL A 487 -9.99 13.93 25.58
CA VAL A 487 -11.46 13.97 25.68
C VAL A 487 -11.95 15.39 25.96
N GLU A 488 -11.27 16.14 26.83
CA GLU A 488 -11.55 17.56 27.07
C GLU A 488 -11.36 18.41 25.81
N ALA A 489 -10.26 18.19 25.07
CA ALA A 489 -10.00 18.88 23.80
C ALA A 489 -11.08 18.56 22.75
N VAL A 490 -11.50 17.30 22.64
CA VAL A 490 -12.59 16.86 21.76
C VAL A 490 -13.93 17.53 22.12
N ALA A 491 -14.20 17.76 23.41
CA ALA A 491 -15.40 18.46 23.84
C ALA A 491 -15.34 19.98 23.61
N ALA A 492 -14.13 20.55 23.55
CA ALA A 492 -13.89 21.97 23.34
C ALA A 492 -13.86 22.40 21.87
N VAL A 493 -13.85 21.46 20.91
CA VAL A 493 -13.82 21.79 19.48
C VAL A 493 -15.06 22.61 19.11
N PRO A 494 -14.90 23.77 18.44
CA PRO A 494 -16.03 24.58 18.02
C PRO A 494 -16.95 23.80 17.08
N THR A 495 -18.23 23.68 17.46
CA THR A 495 -19.30 23.14 16.61
C THR A 495 -20.05 24.25 15.87
N THR A 496 -19.52 25.48 15.88
CA THR A 496 -20.11 26.62 15.18
C THR A 496 -20.18 26.35 13.68
N PRO A 497 -21.14 26.95 12.95
CA PRO A 497 -21.23 26.79 11.51
C PRO A 497 -19.87 27.03 10.85
N VAL A 498 -19.46 26.09 10.00
CA VAL A 498 -18.19 26.19 9.30
C VAL A 498 -18.16 27.48 8.49
N THR A 499 -17.16 28.32 8.73
CA THR A 499 -16.94 29.53 7.95
C THR A 499 -16.28 29.17 6.62
N ALA A 500 -16.47 30.00 5.59
CA ALA A 500 -15.73 29.85 4.34
C ALA A 500 -14.21 29.82 4.65
N PRO A 501 -13.42 29.02 3.93
CA PRO A 501 -11.98 28.97 4.13
C PRO A 501 -11.41 30.39 4.08
N PRO A 502 -10.44 30.76 4.94
CA PRO A 502 -9.73 32.00 4.75
C PRO A 502 -9.13 31.98 3.34
N VAL A 503 -9.50 32.95 2.50
CA VAL A 503 -8.92 33.11 1.15
C VAL A 503 -7.48 33.58 1.33
N THR A 504 -6.60 32.68 1.71
CA THR A 504 -5.17 32.96 1.73
C THR A 504 -4.73 32.95 0.28
N THR A 505 -4.55 34.14 -0.28
CA THR A 505 -3.90 34.32 -1.58
C THR A 505 -2.43 33.97 -1.42
N THR A 506 -2.11 32.70 -1.21
CA THR A 506 -0.73 32.23 -1.24
C THR A 506 -0.37 32.10 -2.70
N THR A 507 0.04 33.22 -3.31
CA THR A 507 0.80 33.20 -4.55
C THR A 507 2.10 32.46 -4.25
N THR A 508 2.13 31.14 -4.40
CA THR A 508 3.38 30.40 -4.49
C THR A 508 3.99 30.76 -5.84
N THR A 509 4.67 31.90 -5.89
CA THR A 509 5.60 32.19 -6.97
C THR A 509 6.76 31.21 -6.77
N THR A 510 6.75 30.11 -7.50
CA THR A 510 7.90 29.22 -7.65
C THR A 510 9.03 30.04 -8.32
N THR A 511 9.75 30.83 -7.54
CA THR A 511 11.00 31.43 -8.01
C THR A 511 12.09 30.40 -7.75
N THR A 512 12.26 29.48 -8.71
CA THR A 512 13.44 28.62 -8.78
C THR A 512 14.65 29.53 -8.99
N THR A 513 15.29 29.95 -7.90
CA THR A 513 16.60 30.60 -7.97
C THR A 513 17.63 29.51 -8.17
N ILE A 514 17.84 29.08 -9.42
CA ILE A 514 18.99 28.28 -9.80
C ILE A 514 20.22 29.18 -9.70
N LYS A 515 21.02 29.01 -8.65
CA LYS A 515 22.41 29.46 -8.68
C LYS A 515 23.15 28.63 -9.72
N LYS A 516 23.29 29.20 -10.92
CA LYS A 516 24.21 28.73 -11.96
C LYS A 516 25.63 28.85 -11.42
N SER A 517 26.23 27.74 -11.00
CA SER A 517 27.68 27.63 -10.90
C SER A 517 28.25 27.59 -12.31
N GLU A 518 28.85 28.71 -12.72
CA GLU A 518 29.62 28.80 -13.97
C GLU A 518 30.83 27.87 -13.90
N MET A 519 30.83 26.83 -14.72
CA MET A 519 32.04 26.08 -15.06
C MET A 519 32.59 26.65 -16.36
N THR A 520 33.62 27.48 -16.24
CA THR A 520 34.38 28.07 -17.33
C THR A 520 35.14 26.97 -18.09
N ILE A 521 34.85 26.77 -19.38
CA ILE A 521 35.80 26.16 -20.32
C ILE A 521 35.93 27.04 -21.55
N ALA A 522 37.18 27.36 -21.85
CA ALA A 522 37.64 28.31 -22.85
C ALA A 522 37.32 27.89 -24.29
N ALA A 523 36.97 28.87 -25.11
CA ALA A 523 36.80 28.75 -26.54
C ALA A 523 38.15 28.57 -27.25
N GLY A 524 38.24 27.55 -28.11
CA GLY A 524 39.20 27.45 -29.22
C GLY A 524 38.42 27.45 -30.52
N ALA A 525 38.77 28.36 -31.43
CA ALA A 525 38.02 28.68 -32.64
C ALA A 525 38.32 27.76 -33.84
N SER A 526 37.36 27.81 -34.78
CA SER A 526 37.50 27.76 -36.25
C SER A 526 37.23 26.43 -36.96
N GLY A 527 36.38 26.52 -38.00
CA GLY A 527 36.31 25.53 -39.08
C GLY A 527 34.94 25.34 -39.72
N SER A 528 34.50 26.29 -40.54
CA SER A 528 33.38 26.16 -41.48
C SER A 528 33.63 25.06 -42.53
N THR A 529 32.59 24.33 -42.96
CA THR A 529 32.24 24.22 -44.39
C THR A 529 30.89 23.54 -44.62
N ASP A 530 30.13 24.13 -45.56
CA ASP A 530 28.92 23.67 -46.22
C ASP A 530 29.00 22.24 -46.79
N SER A 531 27.85 21.56 -46.92
CA SER A 531 27.24 21.32 -48.25
C SER A 531 25.96 20.48 -48.19
N SER A 532 25.10 20.83 -49.14
CA SER A 532 23.78 20.38 -49.49
C SER A 532 23.67 18.92 -49.99
N THR A 533 22.47 18.33 -49.88
CA THR A 533 21.56 17.97 -50.99
C THR A 533 20.63 16.81 -50.62
N SER A 534 19.33 17.00 -50.88
CA SER A 534 18.35 15.92 -51.13
C SER A 534 18.42 15.55 -52.62
N PRO A 535 17.99 14.34 -53.07
CA PRO A 535 16.60 14.27 -53.57
C PRO A 535 15.88 12.89 -53.53
N ALA A 536 14.55 12.99 -53.49
CA ALA A 536 13.51 12.31 -54.32
C ALA A 536 13.26 10.76 -54.31
N VAL A 537 12.06 10.38 -53.81
CA VAL A 537 10.88 9.75 -54.49
C VAL A 537 11.18 8.75 -55.65
N THR A 538 10.72 7.47 -55.69
CA THR A 538 9.35 6.95 -55.98
C THR A 538 9.38 5.36 -56.03
N PRO A 539 8.33 4.57 -56.43
CA PRO A 539 7.54 3.70 -55.55
C PRO A 539 7.46 2.19 -55.96
N GLY A 540 6.76 1.39 -55.15
CA GLY A 540 5.97 0.25 -55.65
C GLY A 540 6.29 -1.12 -55.04
N SER A 541 5.30 -1.77 -54.42
CA SER A 541 4.56 -2.87 -55.07
C SER A 541 3.62 -3.56 -54.07
N SER A 542 2.39 -3.76 -54.52
CA SER A 542 1.31 -4.50 -53.91
C SER A 542 1.50 -6.01 -54.01
N THR A 543 1.06 -6.77 -52.99
CA THR A 543 0.47 -8.10 -53.21
C THR A 543 -0.74 -8.29 -52.29
N THR A 544 -1.84 -8.68 -52.92
CA THR A 544 -3.14 -9.05 -52.37
C THR A 544 -3.16 -10.53 -51.97
N SER A 545 -3.88 -10.88 -50.91
CA SER A 545 -4.48 -12.21 -50.71
C SER A 545 -5.70 -12.07 -49.81
N SER A 546 -6.86 -12.36 -50.38
CA SER A 546 -8.17 -12.39 -49.75
C SER A 546 -8.49 -13.77 -49.18
N SER A 547 -9.18 -13.85 -48.04
CA SER A 547 -10.27 -14.81 -47.82
C SER A 547 -11.17 -14.39 -46.63
N SER A 548 -12.44 -14.70 -46.80
CA SER A 548 -13.64 -14.16 -46.14
C SER A 548 -13.93 -14.65 -44.71
N PRO A 549 -14.91 -14.03 -44.00
CA PRO A 549 -15.18 -14.24 -42.58
C PRO A 549 -16.24 -15.32 -42.32
N ALA A 550 -16.19 -15.93 -41.13
CA ALA A 550 -17.27 -16.74 -40.57
C ALA A 550 -17.45 -16.44 -39.07
N SER A 551 -18.69 -16.20 -38.67
CA SER A 551 -19.21 -16.04 -37.30
C SER A 551 -20.68 -16.52 -37.35
N PRO A 552 -21.39 -16.85 -36.25
CA PRO A 552 -20.98 -17.35 -34.94
C PRO A 552 -21.63 -18.72 -34.61
N GLY A 553 -21.08 -19.48 -33.66
CA GLY A 553 -21.67 -20.72 -33.14
C GLY A 553 -21.96 -20.62 -31.65
N SER A 554 -23.23 -20.60 -31.28
CA SER A 554 -23.70 -20.66 -29.90
C SER A 554 -23.44 -22.05 -29.28
N SER A 555 -22.98 -22.09 -28.04
CA SER A 555 -23.24 -23.24 -27.16
C SER A 555 -23.13 -22.83 -25.68
N SER A 556 -24.28 -22.81 -25.02
CA SER A 556 -24.40 -22.85 -23.56
C SER A 556 -23.85 -24.17 -23.02
N PRO A 557 -23.35 -24.17 -21.77
CA PRO A 557 -23.52 -25.32 -20.91
C PRO A 557 -24.34 -24.98 -19.66
N SER A 558 -25.11 -25.99 -19.30
CA SER A 558 -26.12 -26.12 -18.27
C SER A 558 -25.61 -25.98 -16.84
N THR A 559 -26.36 -25.21 -16.05
CA THR A 559 -26.42 -25.24 -14.60
C THR A 559 -26.84 -26.63 -14.10
N SER A 560 -26.04 -27.23 -13.22
CA SER A 560 -26.47 -28.36 -12.38
C SER A 560 -26.38 -27.96 -10.91
N VAL A 561 -27.55 -27.88 -10.29
CA VAL A 561 -27.75 -27.62 -8.86
C VAL A 561 -27.59 -28.97 -8.14
N SER A 562 -26.69 -29.03 -7.16
CA SER A 562 -26.57 -30.18 -6.26
C SER A 562 -26.91 -29.74 -4.84
N THR A 563 -28.04 -30.24 -4.33
CA THR A 563 -28.48 -30.16 -2.94
C THR A 563 -27.61 -31.03 -2.03
N PRO A 564 -27.31 -30.62 -0.77
CA PRO A 564 -26.46 -31.40 0.12
C PRO A 564 -27.23 -32.57 0.74
N SER A 565 -26.62 -33.75 0.72
CA SER A 565 -27.05 -34.91 1.49
C SER A 565 -26.37 -34.92 2.86
N SER A 566 -27.18 -35.13 3.88
CA SER A 566 -26.81 -35.40 5.27
C SER A 566 -25.96 -36.67 5.42
N SER A 567 -24.86 -36.59 6.18
CA SER A 567 -24.27 -37.77 6.83
C SER A 567 -23.53 -37.41 8.14
N THR A 568 -24.14 -37.84 9.22
CA THR A 568 -23.59 -38.59 10.37
C THR A 568 -22.32 -38.10 11.06
N THR A 569 -22.53 -37.64 12.30
CA THR A 569 -21.59 -37.37 13.37
C THR A 569 -20.70 -38.58 13.69
N SER A 570 -19.38 -38.37 13.76
CA SER A 570 -18.43 -39.27 14.42
C SER A 570 -17.64 -38.48 15.45
N SER A 571 -17.65 -38.96 16.69
CA SER A 571 -17.02 -38.38 17.87
C SER A 571 -15.50 -38.56 17.85
N THR A 572 -14.75 -37.47 17.98
CA THR A 572 -13.30 -37.50 18.24
C THR A 572 -13.00 -36.91 19.62
N SER A 573 -12.29 -37.68 20.43
CA SER A 573 -11.88 -37.39 21.80
C SER A 573 -10.84 -36.27 21.87
N THR A 574 -11.13 -35.21 22.61
CA THR A 574 -10.20 -34.14 22.96
C THR A 574 -9.27 -34.59 24.09
N SER A 575 -7.95 -34.55 23.86
CA SER A 575 -6.95 -34.66 24.93
C SER A 575 -6.55 -33.23 25.33
N SER A 576 -6.91 -32.82 26.54
CA SER A 576 -6.60 -31.49 27.09
C SER A 576 -5.19 -31.48 27.70
N THR A 577 -4.30 -30.61 27.20
CA THR A 577 -3.03 -30.27 27.86
C THR A 577 -3.29 -29.14 28.85
N THR A 578 -3.13 -29.39 30.15
CA THR A 578 -3.28 -28.38 31.20
C THR A 578 -1.95 -27.68 31.47
N THR A 579 -1.83 -26.41 31.08
CA THR A 579 -0.70 -25.55 31.49
C THR A 579 -0.89 -25.13 32.95
N THR A 580 0.05 -25.50 33.82
CA THR A 580 0.02 -25.08 35.24
C THR A 580 1.03 -23.96 35.44
N THR A 581 0.55 -22.75 35.76
CA THR A 581 1.40 -21.60 36.13
C THR A 581 1.73 -21.67 37.62
N ALA A 582 3.01 -21.69 38.00
CA ALA A 582 3.44 -21.61 39.39
C ALA A 582 4.21 -20.31 39.65
N ALA A 583 3.86 -19.60 40.72
CA ALA A 583 4.53 -18.36 41.12
C ALA A 583 5.83 -18.66 41.89
N LEU A 584 6.92 -17.97 41.55
CA LEU A 584 8.23 -18.09 42.20
C LEU A 584 8.47 -16.88 43.12
N ASN A 585 8.85 -17.14 44.38
CA ASN A 585 9.25 -16.09 45.32
C ASN A 585 10.78 -15.99 45.37
N CYS A 586 11.34 -14.82 45.05
CA CYS A 586 12.78 -14.56 45.03
C CYS A 586 13.20 -13.57 46.11
N VAL A 587 14.30 -13.88 46.82
CA VAL A 587 14.89 -13.00 47.85
C VAL A 587 16.24 -12.46 47.36
N PHE A 588 16.40 -11.14 47.43
CA PHE A 588 17.61 -10.42 47.04
C PHE A 588 18.46 -10.05 48.26
N VAL A 589 19.77 -10.30 48.21
CA VAL A 589 20.70 -9.89 49.27
C VAL A 589 21.65 -8.84 48.71
N LEU A 590 21.50 -7.60 49.16
CA LEU A 590 22.36 -6.47 48.77
C LEU A 590 23.45 -6.29 49.83
N ASN A 591 24.72 -6.49 49.47
CA ASN A 591 25.85 -6.01 50.27
C ASN A 591 26.71 -5.08 49.42
N GLY A 592 27.19 -3.99 50.02
CA GLY A 592 27.70 -2.76 49.37
C GLY A 592 28.95 -2.85 48.50
N TYR A 593 29.37 -4.05 48.06
CA TYR A 593 30.56 -4.24 47.22
C TYR A 593 30.29 -5.26 46.10
N GLY A 594 29.48 -4.87 45.11
CA GLY A 594 29.77 -5.11 43.70
C GLY A 594 29.48 -6.48 43.05
N ALA A 595 29.12 -7.53 43.78
CA ALA A 595 28.63 -8.78 43.17
C ALA A 595 27.40 -9.29 43.94
N GLN A 596 26.25 -9.37 43.28
CA GLN A 596 24.97 -9.72 43.91
C GLN A 596 24.46 -11.05 43.37
N GLY A 597 24.07 -11.96 44.27
CA GLY A 597 23.37 -13.18 43.95
C GLY A 597 21.90 -13.09 44.37
N PHE A 598 21.02 -13.79 43.65
CA PHE A 598 19.62 -13.97 44.04
C PHE A 598 19.30 -15.46 44.24
N ASN A 599 18.27 -15.75 45.03
CA ASN A 599 17.83 -17.11 45.32
C ASN A 599 16.31 -17.19 45.25
N CYS A 600 15.79 -18.04 44.36
CA CYS A 600 14.35 -18.16 44.08
C CYS A 600 13.81 -19.53 44.49
N ASN A 601 12.76 -19.58 45.31
CA ASN A 601 12.18 -20.83 45.83
C ASN A 601 10.67 -20.91 45.52
N ASN A 602 10.21 -22.09 45.12
CA ASN A 602 8.79 -22.42 44.90
C ASN A 602 8.22 -23.30 46.04
N GLY A 603 8.69 -23.07 47.27
CA GLY A 603 8.21 -23.71 48.50
C GLY A 603 8.55 -25.20 48.68
N THR A 604 9.01 -25.91 47.65
CA THR A 604 9.16 -27.38 47.69
C THR A 604 10.57 -27.90 47.38
N GLN A 605 11.50 -27.11 46.82
CA GLN A 605 12.91 -27.50 46.61
C GLN A 605 13.88 -26.30 46.65
N ARG A 606 15.17 -26.54 46.97
CA ARG A 606 16.22 -25.49 47.02
C ARG A 606 16.55 -24.98 45.61
N GLY A 607 16.66 -23.66 45.50
CA GLY A 607 16.36 -22.88 44.31
C GLY A 607 17.49 -22.45 43.38
N TRP A 608 17.07 -21.80 42.29
CA TRP A 608 17.86 -21.17 41.23
C TRP A 608 18.80 -20.11 41.79
N ARG A 609 20.06 -20.11 41.35
CA ARG A 609 21.05 -19.07 41.66
C ARG A 609 21.52 -18.40 40.38
N GLY A 610 21.62 -17.08 40.41
CA GLY A 610 22.24 -16.29 39.34
C GLY A 610 22.96 -15.07 39.90
N TYR A 611 23.64 -14.34 39.02
CA TYR A 611 24.43 -13.16 39.38
C TYR A 611 23.91 -11.91 38.66
N LEU A 612 24.03 -10.74 39.30
CA LEU A 612 23.87 -9.44 38.65
C LEU A 612 25.22 -8.85 38.23
N THR A 613 25.28 -8.36 37.00
CA THR A 613 26.40 -7.54 36.51
C THR A 613 25.95 -6.08 36.38
N ARG A 614 26.71 -5.15 36.99
CA ARG A 614 26.45 -3.70 36.89
C ARG A 614 27.24 -3.08 35.74
N PHE A 615 26.57 -2.28 34.91
CA PHE A 615 27.21 -1.41 33.92
C PHE A 615 27.00 0.08 34.27
N PRO A 616 27.75 1.02 33.66
CA PRO A 616 27.50 2.46 33.83
C PRO A 616 26.10 2.83 33.33
N GLY A 617 25.35 3.63 34.10
CA GLY A 617 23.99 4.08 33.76
C GLY A 617 22.84 3.26 34.37
N ASP A 618 23.01 2.78 35.61
CA ASP A 618 21.98 2.12 36.44
C ASP A 618 21.21 0.95 35.81
N THR A 619 21.78 0.34 34.76
CA THR A 619 21.25 -0.85 34.11
C THR A 619 21.91 -2.12 34.66
N TYR A 620 21.10 -3.11 35.02
CA TYR A 620 21.55 -4.39 35.56
C TYR A 620 21.06 -5.54 34.69
N TYR A 621 21.93 -6.50 34.43
CA TYR A 621 21.60 -7.72 33.70
C TYR A 621 21.62 -8.93 34.63
N PHE A 622 20.63 -9.81 34.49
CA PHE A 622 20.55 -11.08 35.18
C PHE A 622 21.20 -12.16 34.33
N ASN A 623 22.22 -12.82 34.86
CA ASN A 623 22.86 -13.94 34.16
C ASN A 623 22.64 -15.23 34.94
N PHE A 624 21.99 -16.21 34.30
CA PHE A 624 21.88 -17.57 34.79
C PHE A 624 23.02 -18.37 34.16
N GLY A 625 24.06 -18.65 34.95
CA GLY A 625 25.20 -19.44 34.47
C GLY A 625 24.78 -20.90 34.21
N PRO A 626 25.41 -21.59 33.25
CA PRO A 626 25.12 -22.99 32.91
C PRO A 626 25.48 -24.00 34.02
N ASP A 627 26.12 -23.56 35.12
CA ASP A 627 26.62 -24.43 36.19
C ASP A 627 25.59 -24.76 37.29
N THR A 628 24.36 -25.06 36.91
CA THR A 628 23.45 -25.83 37.79
C THR A 628 22.87 -26.99 37.00
N GLY A 629 23.66 -28.07 36.89
CA GLY A 629 23.27 -29.28 36.21
C GLY A 629 22.08 -29.96 36.87
N TYR A 630 20.88 -29.74 36.35
CA TYR A 630 19.74 -30.67 36.37
C TYR A 630 18.89 -30.42 35.13
N GLN A 631 18.88 -31.36 34.18
CA GLN A 631 17.96 -31.35 33.04
C GLN A 631 16.54 -31.62 33.52
N TYR A 632 15.62 -30.69 33.27
CA TYR A 632 14.18 -30.92 33.22
C TYR A 632 13.61 -30.11 32.05
N GLY A 633 12.65 -30.69 31.32
CA GLY A 633 12.23 -30.34 29.95
C GLY A 633 11.68 -28.92 29.72
N ASP A 634 11.25 -28.69 28.48
CA ASP A 634 10.89 -27.38 27.90
C ASP A 634 9.93 -26.55 28.80
N TYR A 635 10.50 -25.57 29.52
CA TYR A 635 9.74 -24.52 30.18
C TYR A 635 10.13 -23.16 29.59
N THR A 636 9.12 -22.41 29.14
CA THR A 636 9.23 -20.98 28.83
C THR A 636 9.10 -20.18 30.13
N VAL A 637 10.12 -19.42 30.51
CA VAL A 637 10.06 -18.51 31.67
C VAL A 637 9.51 -17.17 31.21
N ASN A 638 8.26 -16.84 31.57
CA ASN A 638 7.67 -15.53 31.37
C ASN A 638 7.85 -14.67 32.63
N TYR A 639 8.37 -13.44 32.48
CA TYR A 639 8.55 -12.51 33.60
C TYR A 639 7.34 -11.59 33.73
N ASN A 640 6.69 -11.60 34.91
CA ASN A 640 5.87 -10.49 35.38
C ASN A 640 6.64 -9.77 36.48
N VAL A 641 7.04 -8.52 36.24
CA VAL A 641 7.68 -7.69 37.26
C VAL A 641 6.59 -6.86 37.94
N GLU A 642 6.06 -7.35 39.07
CA GLU A 642 4.94 -6.70 39.75
C GLU A 642 5.30 -5.40 40.50
N SER A 643 6.59 -5.08 40.65
CA SER A 643 7.02 -3.75 41.13
C SER A 643 8.52 -3.51 40.92
N VAL A 644 8.88 -2.40 40.27
CA VAL A 644 10.27 -1.91 40.20
C VAL A 644 10.41 -0.68 41.11
N PRO A 645 11.33 -0.65 42.08
CA PRO A 645 11.62 0.56 42.85
C PRO A 645 12.08 1.69 41.92
N ALA A 646 11.69 2.94 42.21
CA ALA A 646 12.01 4.09 41.36
C ALA A 646 13.52 4.19 41.07
N GLY A 647 13.88 4.18 39.78
CA GLY A 647 15.26 4.32 39.30
C GLY A 647 15.87 3.13 38.54
N PHE A 648 15.12 2.05 38.30
CA PHE A 648 15.61 0.87 37.57
C PHE A 648 14.77 0.55 36.32
N THR A 649 15.43 0.15 35.24
CA THR A 649 14.83 -0.36 33.99
C THR A 649 15.42 -1.73 33.66
N ALA A 650 14.58 -2.73 33.40
CA ALA A 650 15.00 -4.06 32.97
C ALA A 650 14.77 -4.22 31.46
N SER A 651 15.80 -4.62 30.71
CA SER A 651 15.68 -5.01 29.30
C SER A 651 16.41 -6.34 29.06
N GLY A 652 15.74 -7.27 28.39
CA GLY A 652 16.30 -8.56 28.01
C GLY A 652 16.83 -8.52 26.57
N ARG A 653 17.99 -9.11 26.32
CA ARG A 653 18.47 -9.41 24.96
C ARG A 653 19.01 -10.83 24.90
N TYR A 654 18.55 -11.55 23.88
CA TYR A 654 18.99 -12.89 23.50
C TYR A 654 20.34 -12.78 22.76
N THR A 655 21.38 -13.45 23.25
CA THR A 655 22.62 -13.67 22.49
C THR A 655 22.77 -15.15 22.21
N GLY A 656 22.05 -15.63 21.20
CA GLY A 656 22.37 -16.90 20.53
C GLY A 656 23.51 -16.65 19.54
N GLY A 657 24.75 -16.71 20.00
CA GLY A 657 25.94 -16.71 19.15
C GLY A 657 26.51 -18.12 19.08
N GLY A 658 26.36 -18.78 17.92
CA GLY A 658 27.20 -19.90 17.52
C GLY A 658 28.66 -19.47 17.44
N GLY A 659 29.56 -20.32 17.91
CA GLY A 659 30.85 -19.93 18.47
C GLY A 659 31.99 -19.70 17.49
N CYS A 660 33.01 -19.01 18.02
CA CYS A 660 34.42 -19.20 17.69
C CYS A 660 35.21 -18.95 18.99
N HIS A 661 35.74 -20.03 19.60
CA HIS A 661 36.71 -19.96 20.70
C HIS A 661 38.14 -20.03 20.12
N PRO A 662 39.14 -19.39 20.76
CA PRO A 662 40.39 -19.01 20.12
C PRO A 662 41.46 -20.07 20.32
N TYR A 663 41.38 -21.23 19.69
CA TYR A 663 42.54 -22.14 19.55
C TYR A 663 42.41 -23.07 18.31
N GLY A 664 42.71 -22.52 17.11
CA GLY A 664 43.34 -23.23 15.96
C GLY A 664 42.53 -24.22 15.08
N CYS A 665 42.63 -24.07 13.74
CA CYS A 665 42.18 -25.01 12.69
C CYS A 665 43.13 -26.22 12.53
N PRO A 666 42.62 -27.35 12.00
CA PRO A 666 42.84 -27.71 10.59
C PRO A 666 41.64 -27.49 9.69
#